data_AF-A0A7X0U588-F1
#
_entry.id   AF-A0A7X0U588-F1
#
_cell.length_a   1.000
_cell.length_b   1.000
_cell.length_c   1.000
_cell.angle_alpha   90.00
_cell.angle_beta   90.00
_cell.angle_gamma   90.00
#
_symmetry.space_group_name_H-M   'P 1'
#
loop_
_entity.id
_entity.type
_entity.pdbx_description
1 polymer ?
#
loop_
_entity_poly.entity_id
_entity_poly.type
_entity_poly.pdbx_seq_one_letter_code
_entity_poly.pdbx_strand_id
1 'polypeptide(L)'
;MPQISPLVAGDPTELGSFRLSGRIGEGGQGIVYLGVNDKDERAAIKLLHVKFSGDTIARSRFARELKAAQRVASFCTARVMEADLDGDTPYIASEYIDGRPLREVVETDGPLTGTVLDRLAIGTATALTAIHHASIVHRDFKPDNVLIAADGPRVVDFGIARIIDSTGTITSRAIGTPAYMAPEQIAGDDIGPFTDVFSWGATIAFAATGNVVFEGKSIATVLNRILNHEVDVSMLHEPLRSVVREALAKSPAERPSADQILLRLLGQSSTAGASTAVLSRGVQVASEDTTPFIRVSTRSITEQPGRKGSVVPPSQTGASQVPVPSAQTGASPLPSVPSEVAPQDLQHTGGQHTAGQHTAGQHTAGQRAMTAPSGGPAGTVPPRGGGAPYPMPEPAPPARRRRAKVWLGLATALVLIAAAAIALVLNGNLANLTFLPGSDPAEDTPEPATSFATVADKVAQTGKIVIGVKGDLPGVALQNGGEFEGFDIEIAKRIATELGAKETTFVQVGRYDREPALAEGRVDLVVATYSIDQSRTQFAGPYYLAHQDLLVRAGDGIEKIGDLKGKRICAPNSPSVGAVQDRVKVIPVTASDYAACMDLLRSGKVSAVPGDDLILAGFAARENMRYKILGAKLTNERYGVGIRSGDVRTCQAVEAVIADFYARGYIQQLLTRYFEKVEFDAELKVPAMETC
;
A
#
# COMPACT_ATOMS: atom_id res chain seq x y z
N MET A 1 13.79 -1.50 34.17
CA MET A 1 14.67 -2.22 33.22
C MET A 1 13.86 -3.39 32.68
N PRO A 2 13.91 -3.71 31.38
CA PRO A 2 13.45 -5.00 30.89
C PRO A 2 14.20 -6.12 31.63
N GLN A 3 13.52 -7.22 31.96
CA GLN A 3 14.14 -8.32 32.69
C GLN A 3 15.04 -9.15 31.77
N ILE A 4 16.33 -8.78 31.71
CA ILE A 4 17.37 -9.61 31.11
C ILE A 4 17.42 -10.92 31.88
N SER A 5 16.89 -11.99 31.27
CA SER A 5 16.90 -13.33 31.84
C SER A 5 18.20 -14.06 31.46
N PRO A 6 18.76 -14.93 32.30
CA PRO A 6 19.95 -15.70 31.94
C PRO A 6 19.74 -16.53 30.67
N LEU A 7 20.83 -16.78 29.93
CA LEU A 7 20.82 -17.80 28.87
C LEU A 7 20.57 -19.19 29.48
N VAL A 8 19.87 -20.05 28.76
CA VAL A 8 19.56 -21.42 29.16
C VAL A 8 20.28 -22.44 28.28
N ALA A 9 20.31 -23.71 28.71
CA ALA A 9 20.93 -24.79 27.94
C ALA A 9 20.23 -24.95 26.56
N GLY A 10 20.97 -24.72 25.49
CA GLY A 10 20.46 -24.70 24.11
C GLY A 10 20.46 -23.32 23.45
N ASP A 11 20.64 -22.24 24.23
CA ASP A 11 20.90 -20.90 23.66
C ASP A 11 22.31 -20.83 23.04
N PRO A 12 22.49 -20.10 21.93
CA PRO A 12 23.82 -19.74 21.44
C PRO A 12 24.53 -18.83 22.46
N THR A 13 25.85 -18.92 22.55
CA THR A 13 26.67 -18.02 23.39
C THR A 13 27.25 -16.83 22.61
N GLU A 14 27.33 -16.96 21.28
CA GLU A 14 27.82 -15.95 20.35
C GLU A 14 26.97 -16.02 19.06
N LEU A 15 26.69 -14.89 18.43
CA LEU A 15 26.04 -14.78 17.11
C LEU A 15 26.68 -13.63 16.34
N GLY A 16 27.24 -13.92 15.16
CA GLY A 16 27.96 -12.92 14.37
C GLY A 16 29.12 -12.30 15.15
N SER A 17 29.20 -10.97 15.17
CA SER A 17 30.18 -10.21 15.95
C SER A 17 29.84 -10.05 17.45
N PHE A 18 28.75 -10.67 17.96
CA PHE A 18 28.23 -10.42 19.31
C PHE A 18 28.28 -11.64 20.24
N ARG A 19 28.82 -11.43 21.45
CA ARG A 19 28.71 -12.33 22.61
C ARG A 19 27.37 -12.11 23.31
N LEU A 20 26.59 -13.17 23.51
CA LEU A 20 25.27 -13.06 24.14
C LEU A 20 25.39 -13.07 25.68
N SER A 21 24.60 -12.23 26.34
CA SER A 21 24.62 -12.07 27.81
C SER A 21 23.29 -12.43 28.49
N GLY A 22 22.21 -12.64 27.73
CA GLY A 22 20.90 -13.02 28.27
C GLY A 22 19.77 -12.87 27.25
N ARG A 23 18.59 -13.39 27.58
CA ARG A 23 17.33 -13.19 26.84
C ARG A 23 16.67 -11.88 27.27
N ILE A 24 16.15 -11.09 26.33
CA ILE A 24 15.41 -9.83 26.59
C ILE A 24 13.97 -9.84 26.07
N GLY A 25 13.59 -10.86 25.29
CA GLY A 25 12.20 -11.10 24.88
C GLY A 25 12.03 -12.50 24.31
N GLU A 26 10.85 -13.09 24.50
CA GLU A 26 10.51 -14.44 24.04
C GLU A 26 9.02 -14.49 23.69
N GLY A 27 8.68 -15.02 22.52
CA GLY A 27 7.29 -15.07 22.06
C GLY A 27 7.12 -15.70 20.69
N GLY A 28 5.92 -15.58 20.10
CA GLY A 28 5.52 -16.23 18.84
C GLY A 28 6.31 -15.82 17.58
N GLN A 29 7.30 -14.95 17.69
CA GLN A 29 8.20 -14.54 16.59
C GLN A 29 9.67 -14.96 16.81
N GLY A 30 9.95 -15.76 17.85
CA GLY A 30 11.30 -16.19 18.24
C GLY A 30 11.79 -15.58 19.56
N ILE A 31 13.07 -15.81 19.86
CA ILE A 31 13.76 -15.29 21.04
C ILE A 31 14.62 -14.08 20.62
N VAL A 32 14.64 -13.05 21.46
CA VAL A 32 15.51 -11.88 21.34
C VAL A 32 16.52 -11.89 22.49
N TYR A 33 17.80 -11.80 22.16
CA TYR A 33 18.91 -11.80 23.10
C TYR A 33 19.53 -10.39 23.22
N LEU A 34 20.13 -10.10 24.37
CA LEU A 34 21.12 -9.02 24.48
C LEU A 34 22.49 -9.59 24.11
N GLY A 35 23.16 -8.95 23.15
CA GLY A 35 24.54 -9.22 22.79
C GLY A 35 25.43 -7.98 22.90
N VAL A 36 26.75 -8.21 23.01
CA VAL A 36 27.79 -7.17 23.05
C VAL A 36 28.93 -7.58 22.12
N ASN A 37 29.40 -6.67 21.27
CA ASN A 37 30.54 -6.92 20.37
C ASN A 37 31.88 -6.44 20.95
N ASP A 38 32.97 -6.68 20.22
CA ASP A 38 34.35 -6.29 20.60
C ASP A 38 34.60 -4.77 20.75
N LYS A 39 33.57 -3.93 20.56
CA LYS A 39 33.61 -2.47 20.75
C LYS A 39 32.70 -1.98 21.88
N ASP A 40 32.21 -2.90 22.71
CA ASP A 40 31.19 -2.68 23.74
C ASP A 40 29.83 -2.16 23.19
N GLU A 41 29.56 -2.29 21.89
CA GLU A 41 28.26 -1.92 21.30
C GLU A 41 27.20 -2.99 21.67
N ARG A 42 26.13 -2.56 22.38
CA ARG A 42 25.02 -3.43 22.80
C ARG A 42 23.99 -3.61 21.67
N ALA A 43 23.59 -4.85 21.39
CA ALA A 43 22.57 -5.18 20.39
C ALA A 43 21.43 -6.03 20.94
N ALA A 44 20.22 -5.79 20.45
CA ALA A 44 19.08 -6.69 20.51
C ALA A 44 19.14 -7.63 19.30
N ILE A 45 19.30 -8.93 19.54
CA ILE A 45 19.59 -9.93 18.51
C ILE A 45 18.42 -10.91 18.45
N LYS A 46 17.62 -10.79 17.39
CA LYS A 46 16.41 -11.60 17.17
C LYS A 46 16.73 -12.78 16.26
N LEU A 47 16.53 -13.99 16.77
CA LEU A 47 16.60 -15.21 15.95
C LEU A 47 15.39 -15.30 15.03
N LEU A 48 15.62 -15.58 13.75
CA LEU A 48 14.56 -15.79 12.76
C LEU A 48 14.20 -17.27 12.73
N HIS A 49 12.97 -17.61 13.10
CA HIS A 49 12.43 -18.98 13.00
C HIS A 49 12.09 -19.35 11.53
N VAL A 50 13.09 -19.30 10.66
CA VAL A 50 12.96 -19.51 9.22
C VAL A 50 13.97 -20.54 8.74
N LYS A 51 13.48 -21.64 8.17
CA LYS A 51 14.32 -22.56 7.38
C LYS A 51 14.30 -22.10 5.92
N PHE A 52 15.37 -21.43 5.47
CA PHE A 52 15.58 -21.08 4.05
C PHE A 52 15.95 -22.31 3.21
N SER A 53 15.06 -23.31 3.16
CA SER A 53 15.24 -24.57 2.42
C SER A 53 15.06 -24.32 0.91
N GLY A 54 16.13 -23.92 0.24
CA GLY A 54 16.22 -23.80 -1.22
C GLY A 54 15.74 -22.48 -1.82
N ASP A 55 14.93 -21.68 -1.11
CA ASP A 55 14.37 -20.44 -1.66
C ASP A 55 15.41 -19.29 -1.72
N THR A 56 16.03 -19.12 -2.89
CA THR A 56 16.91 -18.00 -3.23
C THR A 56 16.16 -16.69 -3.47
N ILE A 57 14.87 -16.74 -3.82
CA ILE A 57 14.04 -15.56 -4.08
C ILE A 57 13.71 -14.88 -2.75
N ALA A 58 13.24 -15.62 -1.74
CA ALA A 58 13.01 -15.10 -0.39
C ALA A 58 14.28 -14.48 0.22
N ARG A 59 15.43 -15.15 0.12
CA ARG A 59 16.74 -14.61 0.52
C ARG A 59 17.05 -13.28 -0.18
N SER A 60 16.90 -13.21 -1.51
CA SER A 60 17.21 -11.99 -2.28
C SER A 60 16.28 -10.81 -1.96
N ARG A 61 14.99 -11.08 -1.71
CA ARG A 61 14.00 -10.08 -1.29
C ARG A 61 14.36 -9.51 0.10
N PHE A 62 14.60 -10.37 1.08
CA PHE A 62 15.00 -9.93 2.42
C PHE A 62 16.34 -9.18 2.40
N ALA A 63 17.36 -9.64 1.66
CA ALA A 63 18.66 -8.95 1.60
C ALA A 63 18.56 -7.53 1.05
N ARG A 64 17.63 -7.29 0.10
CA ARG A 64 17.30 -5.96 -0.43
C ARG A 64 16.61 -5.08 0.61
N GLU A 65 15.69 -5.63 1.41
CA GLU A 65 14.95 -4.94 2.46
C GLU A 65 15.81 -4.65 3.70
N LEU A 66 16.68 -5.58 4.10
CA LEU A 66 17.73 -5.37 5.10
C LEU A 66 18.63 -4.18 4.72
N LYS A 67 19.05 -4.12 3.46
CA LYS A 67 19.84 -3.00 2.91
C LYS A 67 19.04 -1.69 2.81
N ALA A 68 17.70 -1.74 2.81
CA ALA A 68 16.87 -0.56 3.00
C ALA A 68 16.80 -0.16 4.49
N ALA A 69 16.60 -1.13 5.40
CA ALA A 69 16.50 -0.92 6.83
C ALA A 69 17.77 -0.29 7.43
N GLN A 70 18.95 -0.71 6.95
CA GLN A 70 20.25 -0.10 7.29
C GLN A 70 20.39 1.38 6.89
N ARG A 71 19.47 1.93 6.06
CA ARG A 71 19.41 3.35 5.69
C ARG A 71 18.38 4.15 6.49
N VAL A 72 17.52 3.50 7.27
CA VAL A 72 16.56 4.20 8.14
C VAL A 72 17.34 4.91 9.25
N ALA A 73 17.01 6.18 9.49
CA ALA A 73 17.81 7.04 10.36
C ALA A 73 17.57 6.73 11.85
N SER A 74 18.66 6.46 12.58
CA SER A 74 18.68 5.96 13.97
C SER A 74 18.27 6.96 15.05
N PHE A 75 17.46 7.97 14.71
CA PHE A 75 16.96 9.00 15.64
C PHE A 75 15.60 8.63 16.28
N CYS A 76 14.78 7.84 15.62
CA CYS A 76 13.48 7.38 16.14
C CYS A 76 13.22 5.88 15.89
N THR A 77 14.17 5.16 15.28
CA THR A 77 14.17 3.69 15.18
C THR A 77 15.44 3.13 15.82
N ALA A 78 15.43 1.86 16.23
CA ALA A 78 16.68 1.13 16.47
C ALA A 78 17.41 0.93 15.14
N ARG A 79 18.72 1.20 15.10
CA ARG A 79 19.54 0.96 13.91
C ARG A 79 19.77 -0.54 13.69
N VAL A 80 19.63 -1.05 12.46
CA VAL A 80 20.14 -2.38 12.10
C VAL A 80 21.67 -2.32 12.02
N MET A 81 22.34 -3.14 12.83
CA MET A 81 23.81 -3.21 12.91
C MET A 81 24.36 -4.29 11.97
N GLU A 82 23.83 -5.51 12.08
CA GLU A 82 24.32 -6.73 11.42
C GLU A 82 23.15 -7.71 11.22
N ALA A 83 23.28 -8.66 10.29
CA ALA A 83 22.34 -9.79 10.15
C ALA A 83 23.01 -10.90 9.31
N ASP A 84 22.64 -12.15 9.58
CA ASP A 84 23.05 -13.34 8.82
C ASP A 84 21.82 -14.20 8.46
N LEU A 85 21.89 -14.84 7.29
CA LEU A 85 20.84 -15.63 6.62
C LEU A 85 21.41 -16.86 5.91
N ASP A 86 22.74 -16.95 5.82
CA ASP A 86 23.48 -17.99 5.11
C ASP A 86 24.12 -18.97 6.10
N GLY A 87 24.41 -18.53 7.34
CA GLY A 87 24.71 -19.41 8.46
C GLY A 87 23.50 -20.22 8.97
N ASP A 88 23.78 -21.32 9.69
CA ASP A 88 22.78 -22.29 10.19
C ASP A 88 21.75 -21.70 11.18
N THR A 89 22.01 -20.50 11.72
CA THR A 89 21.15 -19.81 12.70
C THR A 89 20.90 -18.36 12.26
N PRO A 90 19.91 -18.11 11.38
CA PRO A 90 19.63 -16.77 10.87
C PRO A 90 19.17 -15.78 11.97
N TYR A 91 19.71 -14.56 11.95
CA TYR A 91 19.42 -13.53 12.96
C TYR A 91 19.46 -12.11 12.39
N ILE A 92 18.85 -11.17 13.11
CA ILE A 92 19.03 -9.72 12.91
C ILE A 92 19.56 -9.13 14.22
N ALA A 93 20.67 -8.40 14.16
CA ALA A 93 21.19 -7.60 15.26
C ALA A 93 20.84 -6.12 15.06
N SER A 94 20.04 -5.56 15.96
CA SER A 94 19.69 -4.14 16.01
C SER A 94 20.24 -3.48 17.27
N GLU A 95 20.39 -2.16 17.26
CA GLU A 95 20.81 -1.33 18.39
C GLU A 95 19.95 -1.60 19.64
N TYR A 96 20.58 -1.97 20.77
CA TYR A 96 19.85 -2.17 22.02
C TYR A 96 19.41 -0.82 22.61
N ILE A 97 18.11 -0.57 22.59
CA ILE A 97 17.49 0.62 23.18
C ILE A 97 17.20 0.38 24.66
N ASP A 98 17.78 1.20 25.53
CA ASP A 98 17.52 1.20 26.97
C ASP A 98 16.21 1.94 27.28
N GLY A 99 15.08 1.24 27.11
CA GLY A 99 13.74 1.79 27.26
C GLY A 99 12.69 0.74 27.66
N ARG A 100 11.52 1.21 28.11
CA ARG A 100 10.37 0.35 28.49
C ARG A 100 9.34 0.32 27.35
N PRO A 101 8.74 -0.82 26.99
CA PRO A 101 7.65 -0.85 26.02
C PRO A 101 6.49 0.08 26.43
N LEU A 102 5.91 0.79 25.47
CA LEU A 102 4.75 1.67 25.69
C LEU A 102 3.57 0.92 26.30
N ARG A 103 3.41 -0.38 26.01
CA ARG A 103 2.49 -1.26 26.75
C ARG A 103 2.74 -1.20 28.26
N GLU A 104 3.96 -1.55 28.67
CA GLU A 104 4.36 -1.64 30.08
C GLU A 104 4.18 -0.29 30.80
N VAL A 105 4.58 0.81 30.15
CA VAL A 105 4.43 2.17 30.69
C VAL A 105 2.96 2.52 30.93
N VAL A 106 2.08 2.25 29.96
CA VAL A 106 0.64 2.59 30.06
C VAL A 106 -0.07 1.68 31.06
N GLU A 107 0.33 0.40 31.16
CA GLU A 107 -0.27 -0.59 32.06
C GLU A 107 0.20 -0.43 33.53
N THR A 108 1.43 0.05 33.81
CA THR A 108 1.87 0.32 35.20
C THR A 108 1.61 1.74 35.68
N ASP A 109 1.77 2.73 34.80
CA ASP A 109 1.84 4.15 35.20
C ASP A 109 0.60 4.95 34.78
N GLY A 110 -0.20 4.40 33.88
CA GLY A 110 -1.50 4.91 33.43
C GLY A 110 -1.45 5.61 32.06
N PRO A 111 -2.62 6.08 31.56
CA PRO A 111 -2.74 6.71 30.25
C PRO A 111 -1.93 8.00 30.12
N LEU A 112 -1.29 8.19 28.97
CA LEU A 112 -0.51 9.38 28.65
C LEU A 112 -1.43 10.53 28.20
N THR A 113 -1.15 11.75 28.66
CA THR A 113 -1.99 12.93 28.40
C THR A 113 -1.16 14.16 28.05
N GLY A 114 -1.79 15.11 27.35
CA GLY A 114 -1.17 16.39 26.95
C GLY A 114 0.15 16.21 26.20
N THR A 115 1.14 17.05 26.52
CA THR A 115 2.45 17.10 25.86
C THR A 115 3.18 15.76 25.81
N VAL A 116 2.95 14.85 26.77
CA VAL A 116 3.59 13.52 26.79
C VAL A 116 3.04 12.64 25.67
N LEU A 117 1.72 12.69 25.46
CA LEU A 117 1.03 12.01 24.36
C LEU A 117 1.37 12.67 23.00
N ASP A 118 1.47 14.00 22.94
CA ASP A 118 1.86 14.73 21.73
C ASP A 118 3.28 14.37 21.27
N ARG A 119 4.25 14.31 22.21
CA ARG A 119 5.63 13.88 21.90
C ARG A 119 5.70 12.43 21.45
N LEU A 120 4.91 11.54 22.06
CA LEU A 120 4.78 10.15 21.60
C LEU A 120 4.27 10.10 20.16
N ALA A 121 3.18 10.81 19.86
CA ALA A 121 2.57 10.87 18.53
C ALA A 121 3.53 11.44 17.47
N ILE A 122 4.22 12.55 17.79
CA ILE A 122 5.20 13.18 16.90
C ILE A 122 6.41 12.28 16.66
N GLY A 123 7.01 11.70 17.71
CA GLY A 123 8.19 10.84 17.57
C GLY A 123 7.90 9.54 16.80
N THR A 124 6.74 8.91 17.04
CA THR A 124 6.32 7.72 16.30
C THR A 124 5.90 8.01 14.86
N ALA A 125 5.25 9.14 14.58
CA ALA A 125 5.00 9.59 13.21
C ALA A 125 6.30 9.93 12.47
N THR A 126 7.29 10.49 13.16
CA THR A 126 8.65 10.74 12.62
C THR A 126 9.35 9.43 12.27
N ALA A 127 9.24 8.40 13.12
CA ALA A 127 9.76 7.06 12.84
C ALA A 127 9.10 6.43 11.61
N LEU A 128 7.76 6.43 11.54
CA LEU A 128 7.03 5.88 10.38
C LEU A 128 7.36 6.62 9.09
N THR A 129 7.46 7.95 9.13
CA THR A 129 7.89 8.75 7.96
C THR A 129 9.28 8.30 7.47
N ALA A 130 10.25 8.11 8.38
CA ALA A 130 11.59 7.64 8.02
C ALA A 130 11.62 6.19 7.49
N ILE A 131 10.78 5.29 8.03
CA ILE A 131 10.62 3.90 7.55
C ILE A 131 9.98 3.89 6.15
N HIS A 132 8.92 4.68 5.93
CA HIS A 132 8.19 4.77 4.67
C HIS A 132 9.04 5.43 3.57
N HIS A 133 9.85 6.46 3.90
CA HIS A 133 10.82 7.06 2.98
C HIS A 133 11.91 6.06 2.53
N ALA A 134 12.26 5.08 3.36
CA ALA A 134 13.13 3.96 2.98
C ALA A 134 12.44 2.89 2.12
N SER A 135 11.17 3.09 1.73
CA SER A 135 10.31 2.12 1.02
C SER A 135 10.03 0.84 1.80
N ILE A 136 9.95 0.93 3.14
CA ILE A 136 9.64 -0.18 4.04
C ILE A 136 8.25 0.02 4.64
N VAL A 137 7.58 -1.08 5.01
CA VAL A 137 6.33 -1.10 5.80
C VAL A 137 6.62 -1.91 7.07
N HIS A 138 6.18 -1.43 8.23
CA HIS A 138 6.45 -2.05 9.53
C HIS A 138 5.60 -3.31 9.77
N ARG A 139 4.34 -3.33 9.32
CA ARG A 139 3.40 -4.48 9.31
C ARG A 139 3.01 -5.07 10.68
N ASP A 140 3.54 -4.53 11.78
CA ASP A 140 3.37 -5.03 13.16
C ASP A 140 3.53 -3.89 14.19
N PHE A 141 3.14 -2.67 13.83
CA PHE A 141 3.26 -1.48 14.69
C PHE A 141 2.25 -1.57 15.84
N LYS A 142 2.71 -1.47 17.09
CA LYS A 142 1.90 -1.66 18.30
C LYS A 142 2.63 -1.11 19.54
N PRO A 143 1.96 -0.93 20.70
CA PRO A 143 2.60 -0.43 21.93
C PRO A 143 3.80 -1.28 22.41
N ASP A 144 3.83 -2.56 22.07
CA ASP A 144 4.89 -3.50 22.40
C ASP A 144 6.19 -3.21 21.61
N ASN A 145 6.07 -2.61 20.42
CA ASN A 145 7.18 -2.27 19.51
C ASN A 145 7.59 -0.78 19.56
N VAL A 146 7.06 -0.02 20.54
CA VAL A 146 7.44 1.37 20.81
C VAL A 146 8.10 1.43 22.18
N LEU A 147 9.42 1.58 22.24
CA LEU A 147 10.19 1.66 23.47
C LEU A 147 10.31 3.13 23.90
N ILE A 148 9.96 3.41 25.16
CA ILE A 148 10.13 4.73 25.79
C ILE A 148 11.50 4.75 26.46
N ALA A 149 12.45 5.41 25.81
CA ALA A 149 13.82 5.60 26.27
C ALA A 149 14.01 7.00 26.90
N ALA A 150 15.18 7.25 27.50
CA ALA A 150 15.48 8.51 28.18
C ALA A 150 15.57 9.74 27.24
N ASP A 151 15.76 9.51 25.94
CA ASP A 151 15.82 10.53 24.87
C ASP A 151 14.52 10.67 24.07
N GLY A 152 13.59 9.72 24.18
CA GLY A 152 12.28 9.76 23.51
C GLY A 152 11.72 8.38 23.14
N PRO A 153 10.63 8.34 22.36
CA PRO A 153 10.07 7.09 21.83
C PRO A 153 10.94 6.56 20.67
N ARG A 154 11.28 5.26 20.71
CA ARG A 154 12.01 4.53 19.66
C ARG A 154 11.15 3.38 19.13
N VAL A 155 11.05 3.24 17.82
CA VAL A 155 10.31 2.16 17.14
C VAL A 155 11.26 1.00 16.80
N VAL A 156 10.84 -0.23 17.08
CA VAL A 156 11.66 -1.45 16.91
C VAL A 156 10.91 -2.54 16.13
N ASP A 157 11.62 -3.57 15.67
CA ASP A 157 11.05 -4.76 15.03
C ASP A 157 10.18 -4.44 13.78
N PHE A 158 10.60 -3.45 12.99
CA PHE A 158 9.87 -3.03 11.78
C PHE A 158 10.09 -3.97 10.59
N GLY A 159 9.02 -4.63 10.15
CA GLY A 159 8.90 -5.24 8.82
C GLY A 159 9.69 -6.53 8.58
N ILE A 160 11.02 -6.46 8.59
CA ILE A 160 11.93 -7.34 7.81
C ILE A 160 11.65 -8.84 7.97
N ALA A 161 11.44 -9.32 9.20
CA ALA A 161 11.15 -10.73 9.47
C ALA A 161 9.82 -11.23 8.86
N ARG A 162 8.80 -10.35 8.74
CA ARG A 162 7.46 -10.72 8.25
C ARG A 162 7.32 -10.74 6.73
N ILE A 163 8.34 -10.34 5.96
CA ILE A 163 8.32 -10.54 4.50
C ILE A 163 8.58 -12.02 4.16
N ILE A 164 9.40 -12.72 4.95
CA ILE A 164 9.74 -14.14 4.69
C ILE A 164 8.57 -15.08 5.02
N ASP A 165 7.82 -14.79 6.08
CA ASP A 165 6.67 -15.58 6.59
C ASP A 165 5.41 -15.52 5.68
N SER A 166 5.61 -15.34 4.38
CA SER A 166 4.56 -15.15 3.37
C SER A 166 3.71 -16.41 3.09
N THR A 167 4.15 -17.59 3.55
CA THR A 167 3.46 -18.89 3.38
C THR A 167 2.53 -19.29 4.53
N GLY A 168 2.61 -18.65 5.71
CA GLY A 168 1.76 -18.98 6.86
C GLY A 168 0.29 -18.60 6.67
N THR A 169 -0.63 -19.50 7.01
CA THR A 169 -2.08 -19.21 7.05
C THR A 169 -2.38 -18.13 8.10
N ILE A 170 -3.41 -17.30 7.90
CA ILE A 170 -3.80 -16.23 8.85
C ILE A 170 -3.97 -16.77 10.28
N THR A 171 -4.49 -18.00 10.43
CA THR A 171 -4.63 -18.69 11.72
C THR A 171 -3.31 -19.04 12.41
N SER A 172 -2.23 -19.33 11.66
CA SER A 172 -0.88 -19.54 12.22
C SER A 172 -0.17 -18.22 12.53
N ARG A 173 -0.45 -17.15 11.75
CA ARG A 173 0.04 -15.78 12.00
C ARG A 173 -0.63 -15.10 13.19
N ALA A 174 -1.70 -15.68 13.74
CA ALA A 174 -2.53 -15.10 14.81
C ALA A 174 -1.99 -15.30 16.24
N ILE A 175 -0.74 -15.76 16.42
CA ILE A 175 -0.06 -15.86 17.71
C ILE A 175 0.49 -14.47 18.13
N GLY A 176 -0.40 -13.48 18.21
CA GLY A 176 -0.09 -12.09 18.53
C GLY A 176 -1.36 -11.24 18.57
N THR A 177 -1.34 -10.14 19.33
CA THR A 177 -2.52 -9.31 19.63
C THR A 177 -3.17 -8.73 18.36
N PRO A 178 -4.34 -9.23 17.91
CA PRO A 178 -4.92 -8.82 16.62
C PRO A 178 -5.44 -7.38 16.63
N ALA A 179 -5.70 -6.80 17.81
CA ALA A 179 -6.34 -5.50 18.00
C ALA A 179 -5.55 -4.25 17.52
N TYR A 180 -4.41 -4.45 16.84
CA TYR A 180 -3.64 -3.39 16.17
C TYR A 180 -3.48 -3.65 14.65
N MET A 181 -4.00 -4.77 14.13
CA MET A 181 -4.01 -5.06 12.70
C MET A 181 -4.95 -4.11 11.97
N ALA A 182 -4.61 -3.73 10.74
CA ALA A 182 -5.49 -2.96 9.87
C ALA A 182 -6.50 -3.85 9.12
N PRO A 183 -7.66 -3.33 8.68
CA PRO A 183 -8.67 -4.07 7.92
C PRO A 183 -8.13 -4.90 6.76
N GLU A 184 -7.21 -4.33 5.95
CA GLU A 184 -6.57 -5.00 4.82
C GLU A 184 -5.80 -6.27 5.23
N GLN A 185 -5.17 -6.28 6.41
CA GLN A 185 -4.42 -7.44 6.92
C GLN A 185 -5.34 -8.60 7.33
N ILE A 186 -6.64 -8.33 7.54
CA ILE A 186 -7.66 -9.32 7.90
C ILE A 186 -8.34 -9.85 6.63
N ALA A 187 -8.62 -8.97 5.67
CA ALA A 187 -9.17 -9.33 4.37
C ALA A 187 -8.17 -10.14 3.52
N GLY A 188 -6.87 -9.87 3.66
CA GLY A 188 -5.81 -10.44 2.83
C GLY A 188 -5.39 -9.53 1.67
N ASP A 189 -5.85 -8.27 1.68
CA ASP A 189 -5.49 -7.25 0.69
C ASP A 189 -4.02 -6.79 0.83
N ASP A 190 -3.54 -6.03 -0.15
CA ASP A 190 -2.16 -5.53 -0.21
C ASP A 190 -1.77 -4.65 1.00
N ILE A 191 -0.74 -5.10 1.73
CA ILE A 191 -0.23 -4.45 2.94
C ILE A 191 0.76 -3.33 2.58
N GLY A 192 0.30 -2.09 2.65
CA GLY A 192 1.06 -0.88 2.32
C GLY A 192 1.35 0.06 3.50
N PRO A 193 1.99 1.23 3.27
CA PRO A 193 2.32 2.21 4.32
C PRO A 193 1.11 2.67 5.17
N PHE A 194 -0.08 2.70 4.57
CA PHE A 194 -1.33 3.07 5.25
C PHE A 194 -1.79 2.02 6.29
N THR A 195 -1.28 0.79 6.25
CA THR A 195 -1.48 -0.21 7.30
C THR A 195 -0.83 0.26 8.61
N ASP A 196 0.43 0.68 8.55
CA ASP A 196 1.15 1.19 9.72
C ASP A 196 0.48 2.43 10.31
N VAL A 197 -0.16 3.26 9.48
CA VAL A 197 -0.94 4.44 9.91
C VAL A 197 -2.16 4.03 10.75
N PHE A 198 -2.89 2.98 10.36
CA PHE A 198 -4.03 2.48 11.14
C PHE A 198 -3.56 1.91 12.49
N SER A 199 -2.52 1.08 12.44
CA SER A 199 -1.87 0.51 13.63
C SER A 199 -1.29 1.58 14.57
N TRP A 200 -0.78 2.68 14.01
CA TRP A 200 -0.36 3.87 14.75
C TRP A 200 -1.54 4.57 15.42
N GLY A 201 -2.63 4.81 14.70
CA GLY A 201 -3.85 5.39 15.26
C GLY A 201 -4.38 4.58 16.45
N ALA A 202 -4.41 3.25 16.33
CA ALA A 202 -4.79 2.34 17.41
C ALA A 202 -3.81 2.38 18.60
N THR A 203 -2.50 2.53 18.33
CA THR A 203 -1.45 2.66 19.35
C THR A 203 -1.54 3.97 20.14
N ILE A 204 -1.79 5.10 19.47
CA ILE A 204 -1.96 6.41 20.13
C ILE A 204 -3.27 6.46 20.92
N ALA A 205 -4.36 5.89 20.39
CA ALA A 205 -5.63 5.82 21.11
C ALA A 205 -5.56 4.87 22.33
N PHE A 206 -4.80 3.76 22.26
CA PHE A 206 -4.43 2.97 23.43
C PHE A 206 -3.65 3.81 24.45
N ALA A 207 -2.59 4.50 24.02
CA ALA A 207 -1.75 5.30 24.92
C ALA A 207 -2.54 6.41 25.64
N ALA A 208 -3.53 7.01 24.98
CA ALA A 208 -4.38 8.06 25.53
C ALA A 208 -5.47 7.57 26.50
N THR A 209 -5.83 6.28 26.45
CA THR A 209 -6.99 5.74 27.19
C THR A 209 -6.65 4.62 28.17
N GLY A 210 -5.49 3.97 28.02
CA GLY A 210 -5.14 2.72 28.72
C GLY A 210 -5.89 1.48 28.22
N ASN A 211 -6.77 1.62 27.22
CA ASN A 211 -7.68 0.57 26.79
C ASN A 211 -7.40 0.16 25.33
N VAL A 212 -7.52 -1.13 25.03
CA VAL A 212 -7.28 -1.65 23.68
C VAL A 212 -8.48 -1.34 22.80
N VAL A 213 -8.34 -0.42 21.84
CA VAL A 213 -9.48 0.14 21.07
C VAL A 213 -10.31 -0.86 20.27
N PHE A 214 -9.72 -2.00 19.91
CA PHE A 214 -10.42 -3.14 19.30
C PHE A 214 -10.39 -4.38 20.20
N GLU A 215 -10.54 -4.22 21.51
CA GLU A 215 -10.73 -5.33 22.46
C GLU A 215 -11.92 -6.25 22.11
N GLY A 216 -11.95 -7.46 22.65
CA GLY A 216 -13.08 -8.38 22.46
C GLY A 216 -12.88 -9.71 23.17
N LYS A 217 -14.00 -10.35 23.58
CA LYS A 217 -13.97 -11.66 24.29
C LYS A 217 -13.65 -12.85 23.39
N SER A 218 -13.50 -12.64 22.08
CA SER A 218 -13.08 -13.66 21.11
C SER A 218 -12.33 -13.01 19.95
N ILE A 219 -11.49 -13.79 19.25
CA ILE A 219 -10.81 -13.37 18.02
C ILE A 219 -11.81 -12.81 16.99
N ALA A 220 -12.95 -13.48 16.76
CA ALA A 220 -13.97 -13.02 15.82
C ALA A 220 -14.58 -11.67 16.22
N THR A 221 -14.75 -11.41 17.53
CA THR A 221 -15.20 -10.10 18.03
C THR A 221 -14.18 -9.00 17.74
N VAL A 222 -12.88 -9.27 17.91
CA VAL A 222 -11.81 -8.31 17.62
C VAL A 222 -11.73 -8.01 16.13
N LEU A 223 -11.69 -9.05 15.27
CA LEU A 223 -11.64 -8.88 13.82
C LEU A 223 -12.86 -8.12 13.29
N ASN A 224 -14.06 -8.45 13.78
CA ASN A 224 -15.29 -7.73 13.42
C ASN A 224 -15.24 -6.24 13.84
N ARG A 225 -14.69 -5.93 15.03
CA ARG A 225 -14.48 -4.55 15.49
C ARG A 225 -13.46 -3.80 14.64
N ILE A 226 -12.33 -4.42 14.28
CA ILE A 226 -11.33 -3.79 13.39
C ILE A 226 -11.97 -3.43 12.05
N LEU A 227 -12.74 -4.34 11.45
CA LEU A 227 -13.41 -4.12 10.17
C LEU A 227 -14.52 -3.05 10.26
N ASN A 228 -15.38 -3.08 11.28
CA ASN A 228 -16.67 -2.35 11.26
C ASN A 228 -16.85 -1.27 12.36
N HIS A 229 -16.08 -1.27 13.45
CA HIS A 229 -16.33 -0.40 14.60
C HIS A 229 -15.52 0.90 14.50
N GLU A 230 -16.19 2.05 14.58
CA GLU A 230 -15.53 3.36 14.72
C GLU A 230 -14.97 3.51 16.14
N VAL A 231 -13.78 4.10 16.25
CA VAL A 231 -13.15 4.36 17.56
C VAL A 231 -13.51 5.77 18.01
N ASP A 232 -14.14 5.91 19.18
CA ASP A 232 -14.27 7.22 19.79
C ASP A 232 -12.89 7.74 20.21
N VAL A 233 -12.53 8.92 19.69
CA VAL A 233 -11.29 9.64 20.00
C VAL A 233 -11.57 11.02 20.59
N SER A 234 -12.81 11.29 21.00
CA SER A 234 -13.28 12.60 21.50
C SER A 234 -12.41 13.20 22.61
N MET A 235 -11.82 12.35 23.45
CA MET A 235 -10.94 12.71 24.57
C MET A 235 -9.59 13.34 24.15
N LEU A 236 -9.14 13.11 22.91
CA LEU A 236 -7.94 13.75 22.37
C LEU A 236 -8.20 15.24 22.09
N HIS A 237 -7.18 16.10 22.16
CA HIS A 237 -7.23 17.50 21.70
C HIS A 237 -6.88 17.62 20.21
N GLU A 238 -7.24 18.73 19.56
CA GLU A 238 -6.75 19.02 18.20
C GLU A 238 -5.29 19.52 18.25
N PRO A 239 -4.43 19.23 17.25
CA PRO A 239 -4.74 18.51 16.00
C PRO A 239 -4.76 16.97 16.14
N LEU A 240 -4.36 16.43 17.29
CA LEU A 240 -4.18 14.98 17.45
C LEU A 240 -5.48 14.19 17.23
N ARG A 241 -6.63 14.70 17.70
CA ARG A 241 -7.95 14.07 17.53
C ARG A 241 -8.30 13.83 16.06
N SER A 242 -8.29 14.87 15.23
CA SER A 242 -8.62 14.75 13.81
C SER A 242 -7.66 13.80 13.08
N VAL A 243 -6.37 13.90 13.39
CA VAL A 243 -5.31 13.05 12.82
C VAL A 243 -5.49 11.57 13.17
N VAL A 244 -5.74 11.24 14.45
CA VAL A 244 -5.95 9.84 14.88
C VAL A 244 -7.27 9.27 14.35
N ARG A 245 -8.33 10.09 14.25
CA ARG A 245 -9.61 9.68 13.63
C ARG A 245 -9.43 9.30 12.16
N GLU A 246 -8.74 10.14 11.38
CA GLU A 246 -8.50 9.87 9.95
C GLU A 246 -7.54 8.68 9.75
N ALA A 247 -6.56 8.49 10.63
CA ALA A 247 -5.69 7.32 10.62
C ALA A 247 -6.45 6.00 10.85
N LEU A 248 -7.54 6.02 11.64
CA LEU A 248 -8.39 4.87 11.96
C LEU A 248 -9.53 4.61 10.93
N ALA A 249 -9.54 5.33 9.81
CA ALA A 249 -10.48 5.09 8.71
C ALA A 249 -10.34 3.67 8.15
N LYS A 250 -11.46 3.05 7.75
CA LYS A 250 -11.47 1.65 7.33
C LYS A 250 -10.81 1.45 5.98
N SER A 251 -11.10 2.32 5.01
CA SER A 251 -10.39 2.33 3.72
C SER A 251 -8.95 2.86 3.90
N PRO A 252 -7.92 2.17 3.41
CA PRO A 252 -6.55 2.69 3.40
C PRO A 252 -6.41 4.02 2.65
N ALA A 253 -7.24 4.26 1.63
CA ALA A 253 -7.21 5.48 0.81
C ALA A 253 -7.80 6.73 1.51
N GLU A 254 -8.48 6.56 2.65
CA GLU A 254 -9.02 7.67 3.46
C GLU A 254 -8.03 8.13 4.54
N ARG A 255 -6.94 7.37 4.76
CA ARG A 255 -5.95 7.63 5.81
C ARG A 255 -4.87 8.61 5.32
N PRO A 256 -4.42 9.57 6.15
CA PRO A 256 -3.30 10.44 5.81
C PRO A 256 -1.98 9.66 5.77
N SER A 257 -1.00 10.11 4.98
CA SER A 257 0.36 9.55 5.03
C SER A 257 1.09 9.92 6.33
N ALA A 258 2.15 9.19 6.68
CA ALA A 258 2.98 9.50 7.85
C ALA A 258 3.54 10.94 7.80
N ASP A 259 3.93 11.44 6.61
CA ASP A 259 4.31 12.84 6.39
C ASP A 259 3.17 13.80 6.79
N GLN A 260 1.96 13.55 6.30
CA GLN A 260 0.79 14.42 6.54
C GLN A 260 0.39 14.42 8.02
N ILE A 261 0.53 13.28 8.71
CA ILE A 261 0.38 13.15 10.16
C ILE A 261 1.43 14.05 10.85
N LEU A 262 2.71 13.83 10.58
CA LEU A 262 3.82 14.55 11.21
C LEU A 262 3.70 16.08 11.03
N LEU A 263 3.37 16.53 9.82
CA LEU A 263 3.23 17.95 9.49
C LEU A 263 2.09 18.61 10.26
N ARG A 264 0.90 17.98 10.31
CA ARG A 264 -0.24 18.47 11.10
C ARG A 264 0.09 18.54 12.59
N LEU A 265 0.75 17.51 13.15
CA LEU A 265 1.14 17.49 14.56
C LEU A 265 2.21 18.53 14.90
N LEU A 266 3.11 18.85 13.97
CA LEU A 266 4.08 19.95 14.11
C LEU A 266 3.47 21.35 13.85
N GLY A 267 2.15 21.45 13.68
CA GLY A 267 1.45 22.72 13.41
C GLY A 267 1.75 23.34 12.04
N GLN A 268 2.33 22.56 11.12
CA GLN A 268 2.68 23.03 9.78
C GLN A 268 1.54 22.79 8.80
N SER A 269 1.43 23.67 7.79
CA SER A 269 0.51 23.46 6.68
C SER A 269 0.89 22.19 5.92
N SER A 270 -0.09 21.35 5.58
CA SER A 270 0.07 20.10 4.82
C SER A 270 0.63 20.27 3.39
N THR A 271 0.94 21.50 2.99
CA THR A 271 1.57 21.91 1.72
C THR A 271 3.09 21.96 1.78
N ALA A 272 3.71 21.76 2.95
CA ALA A 272 5.17 21.66 3.09
C ALA A 272 5.55 20.19 3.28
N GLY A 273 6.13 19.52 2.29
CA GLY A 273 6.55 18.12 2.44
C GLY A 273 7.55 17.88 3.58
N ALA A 274 7.54 16.69 4.18
CA ALA A 274 8.37 16.34 5.33
C ALA A 274 9.86 16.14 4.96
N SER A 275 10.53 17.24 4.64
CA SER A 275 11.96 17.29 4.38
C SER A 275 12.79 16.82 5.58
N THR A 276 14.10 16.61 5.39
CA THR A 276 15.04 16.31 6.48
C THR A 276 14.93 17.30 7.65
N ALA A 277 14.63 18.58 7.40
CA ALA A 277 14.42 19.57 8.45
C ALA A 277 13.12 19.35 9.25
N VAL A 278 12.06 18.82 8.63
CA VAL A 278 10.82 18.43 9.31
C VAL A 278 11.05 17.18 10.16
N LEU A 279 11.75 16.17 9.62
CA LEU A 279 12.17 15.00 10.40
C LEU A 279 13.04 15.41 11.60
N SER A 280 14.06 16.25 11.39
CA SER A 280 14.89 16.78 12.48
C SER A 280 14.08 17.58 13.51
N ARG A 281 13.07 18.37 13.10
CA ARG A 281 12.19 19.06 14.06
C ARG A 281 11.25 18.09 14.78
N GLY A 282 10.81 17.02 14.14
CA GLY A 282 10.05 15.93 14.78
C GLY A 282 10.86 15.25 15.90
N VAL A 283 12.11 14.85 15.60
CA VAL A 283 13.08 14.36 16.59
C VAL A 283 13.28 15.36 17.72
N GLN A 284 13.50 16.64 17.37
CA GLN A 284 13.76 17.69 18.36
C GLN A 284 12.55 17.91 19.29
N VAL A 285 11.32 17.95 18.77
CA VAL A 285 10.11 18.10 19.60
C VAL A 285 9.85 16.87 20.47
N ALA A 286 10.16 15.67 19.97
CA ALA A 286 10.04 14.42 20.75
C ALA A 286 11.05 14.33 21.91
N SER A 287 12.24 14.95 21.77
CA SER A 287 13.36 14.91 22.73
C SER A 287 13.54 16.18 23.59
N GLU A 288 12.96 17.32 23.21
CA GLU A 288 12.94 18.56 24.00
C GLU A 288 12.24 18.32 25.35
N ASP A 289 13.02 18.20 26.43
CA ASP A 289 12.59 18.01 27.84
C ASP A 289 11.87 16.68 28.16
N THR A 290 12.63 15.58 28.23
CA THR A 290 12.15 14.23 28.58
C THR A 290 11.85 14.01 30.07
N THR A 291 11.95 15.05 30.91
CA THR A 291 11.64 15.00 32.35
C THR A 291 10.28 14.35 32.70
N PRO A 292 9.20 14.44 31.90
CA PRO A 292 7.96 13.70 32.15
C PRO A 292 8.11 12.17 32.06
N PHE A 293 8.81 11.65 31.04
CA PHE A 293 9.07 10.21 30.89
C PHE A 293 9.99 9.68 32.01
N ILE A 294 10.94 10.52 32.45
CA ILE A 294 11.76 10.25 33.64
C ILE A 294 10.87 10.22 34.89
N ARG A 295 9.95 11.18 35.07
CA ARG A 295 9.04 11.23 36.25
C ARG A 295 8.15 10.00 36.37
N VAL A 296 7.64 9.51 35.25
CA VAL A 296 6.92 8.24 35.12
C VAL A 296 7.76 7.08 35.69
N SER A 297 9.05 7.00 35.35
CA SER A 297 9.96 5.99 35.92
C SER A 297 10.37 6.23 37.38
N THR A 298 10.47 7.48 37.86
CA THR A 298 10.98 7.78 39.21
C THR A 298 10.04 7.47 40.38
N ARG A 299 8.82 6.98 40.14
CA ARG A 299 7.94 6.50 41.23
C ARG A 299 8.49 5.30 42.02
N SER A 300 9.60 4.72 41.57
CA SER A 300 10.32 3.63 42.26
C SER A 300 11.75 3.99 42.71
N ILE A 301 12.01 5.25 43.11
CA ILE A 301 13.26 5.63 43.80
C ILE A 301 12.97 6.44 45.07
N THR A 302 13.02 5.77 46.22
CA THR A 302 13.05 6.41 47.56
C THR A 302 14.36 6.05 48.26
N GLU A 303 15.48 6.58 47.78
CA GLU A 303 16.74 6.53 48.55
C GLU A 303 16.83 7.71 49.51
N GLN A 304 17.13 7.42 50.78
CA GLN A 304 17.43 8.44 51.78
C GLN A 304 18.89 8.93 51.60
N PRO A 305 19.16 10.25 51.67
CA PRO A 305 20.52 10.77 51.55
C PRO A 305 21.36 10.37 52.77
N GLY A 306 22.43 9.60 52.54
CA GLY A 306 23.27 9.02 53.59
C GLY A 306 24.02 10.07 54.43
N ARG A 307 23.98 9.91 55.76
CA ARG A 307 24.82 10.65 56.72
C ARG A 307 25.97 9.77 57.23
N LYS A 308 27.21 10.30 57.19
CA LYS A 308 28.42 9.61 57.65
C LYS A 308 28.40 9.39 59.17
N GLY A 309 28.85 8.23 59.69
CA GLY A 309 28.95 8.05 61.15
C GLY A 309 29.42 6.70 61.74
N SER A 310 30.73 6.40 61.65
CA SER A 310 31.52 5.59 62.61
C SER A 310 31.21 4.08 62.84
N VAL A 311 32.08 3.44 63.62
CA VAL A 311 32.20 1.98 63.86
C VAL A 311 31.96 1.63 65.34
N VAL A 312 31.13 0.62 65.63
CA VAL A 312 31.05 -0.13 66.92
C VAL A 312 30.65 -1.61 66.62
N PRO A 313 31.23 -2.63 67.31
CA PRO A 313 30.98 -4.08 67.07
C PRO A 313 29.83 -4.68 67.96
N PRO A 314 29.54 -6.02 67.96
CA PRO A 314 28.15 -6.52 68.05
C PRO A 314 27.71 -7.25 69.34
N SER A 315 26.39 -7.48 69.43
CA SER A 315 25.67 -8.45 70.30
C SER A 315 24.74 -9.29 69.41
N GLN A 316 24.71 -10.64 69.44
CA GLN A 316 24.03 -11.51 70.43
C GLN A 316 22.56 -11.11 70.67
N THR A 317 21.54 -11.96 70.50
CA THR A 317 21.39 -13.43 70.25
C THR A 317 20.33 -13.67 69.13
N GLY A 318 19.90 -14.86 68.69
CA GLY A 318 20.07 -16.27 69.10
C GLY A 318 19.57 -17.23 67.99
N ALA A 319 19.49 -18.55 68.22
CA ALA A 319 19.40 -19.55 67.15
C ALA A 319 18.06 -20.32 67.03
N SER A 320 17.76 -20.89 65.85
CA SER A 320 17.39 -22.31 65.66
C SER A 320 17.28 -22.78 64.19
N GLN A 321 18.02 -23.86 63.89
CA GLN A 321 17.75 -25.04 63.03
C GLN A 321 16.53 -25.00 62.05
N VAL A 322 16.62 -25.27 60.74
CA VAL A 322 17.11 -26.50 60.01
C VAL A 322 16.25 -27.73 60.38
N PRO A 323 15.51 -28.38 59.43
CA PRO A 323 16.16 -29.16 58.36
C PRO A 323 15.48 -29.20 56.96
N VAL A 324 16.23 -29.77 56.02
CA VAL A 324 15.85 -30.16 54.64
C VAL A 324 15.78 -31.69 54.55
N PRO A 325 14.91 -32.28 53.70
CA PRO A 325 15.08 -33.64 53.19
C PRO A 325 15.37 -33.70 51.68
N SER A 326 16.35 -34.52 51.30
CA SER A 326 16.58 -35.02 49.92
C SER A 326 15.92 -36.41 49.77
N ALA A 327 15.95 -37.19 48.67
CA ALA A 327 16.61 -37.12 47.35
C ALA A 327 15.92 -38.10 46.37
N GLN A 328 16.30 -38.08 45.06
CA GLN A 328 16.31 -39.25 44.13
C GLN A 328 14.92 -39.88 43.77
N THR A 329 14.70 -40.73 42.75
CA THR A 329 15.48 -41.35 41.64
C THR A 329 14.51 -41.78 40.51
N GLY A 330 14.96 -42.02 39.27
CA GLY A 330 14.14 -42.72 38.24
C GLY A 330 14.63 -42.57 36.80
N ALA A 331 14.28 -43.51 35.89
CA ALA A 331 14.77 -43.55 34.51
C ALA A 331 13.71 -43.96 33.46
N SER A 332 14.10 -43.85 32.17
CA SER A 332 13.47 -44.23 30.88
C SER A 332 12.77 -45.63 30.83
N PRO A 333 11.94 -46.00 29.81
CA PRO A 333 12.05 -45.60 28.39
C PRO A 333 10.76 -45.44 27.53
N LEU A 334 10.96 -45.27 26.22
CA LEU A 334 10.01 -45.24 25.10
C LEU A 334 9.39 -46.62 24.75
N PRO A 335 8.33 -46.64 23.95
CA PRO A 335 8.23 -47.56 22.80
C PRO A 335 7.86 -46.86 21.47
N SER A 336 7.96 -47.59 20.34
CA SER A 336 7.83 -47.07 18.97
C SER A 336 7.38 -48.15 17.96
N VAL A 337 6.51 -47.83 17.00
CA VAL A 337 6.24 -48.63 15.77
C VAL A 337 5.69 -47.76 14.61
N PRO A 338 5.76 -48.19 13.33
CA PRO A 338 5.71 -47.30 12.15
C PRO A 338 4.59 -47.65 11.13
N SER A 339 4.62 -47.02 9.94
CA SER A 339 4.22 -47.64 8.66
C SER A 339 4.78 -46.90 7.43
N GLU A 340 4.92 -47.61 6.31
CA GLU A 340 5.56 -47.21 5.06
C GLU A 340 4.76 -47.81 3.88
N VAL A 341 4.45 -47.03 2.83
CA VAL A 341 3.90 -47.52 1.55
C VAL A 341 4.41 -46.64 0.39
N ALA A 342 4.72 -47.26 -0.76
CA ALA A 342 5.34 -46.67 -1.94
C ALA A 342 4.32 -46.43 -3.10
N PRO A 343 4.69 -45.77 -4.22
CA PRO A 343 3.73 -45.21 -5.20
C PRO A 343 3.40 -46.16 -6.39
N GLN A 344 2.59 -45.67 -7.34
CA GLN A 344 2.41 -46.26 -8.67
C GLN A 344 2.46 -45.21 -9.79
N ASP A 345 3.11 -45.56 -10.90
CA ASP A 345 3.18 -44.79 -12.15
C ASP A 345 1.95 -44.97 -13.05
N LEU A 346 1.80 -44.10 -14.07
CA LEU A 346 1.27 -44.49 -15.38
C LEU A 346 1.81 -43.59 -16.51
N GLN A 347 2.06 -44.20 -17.68
CA GLN A 347 2.52 -43.57 -18.94
C GLN A 347 1.29 -43.38 -19.88
N HIS A 348 1.29 -42.89 -21.13
CA HIS A 348 2.28 -42.93 -22.23
C HIS A 348 1.75 -42.11 -23.47
N THR A 349 2.62 -41.60 -24.36
CA THR A 349 2.34 -41.16 -25.79
C THR A 349 1.33 -40.00 -26.04
N GLY A 350 1.23 -39.34 -27.22
CA GLY A 350 2.15 -39.21 -28.38
C GLY A 350 1.49 -38.90 -29.77
N GLY A 351 1.89 -37.83 -30.47
CA GLY A 351 2.11 -37.81 -31.94
C GLY A 351 1.09 -37.22 -32.97
N GLN A 352 1.46 -36.05 -33.56
CA GLN A 352 1.49 -35.70 -35.03
C GLN A 352 0.25 -35.44 -35.96
N HIS A 353 0.46 -34.48 -36.91
CA HIS A 353 -0.13 -34.27 -38.28
C HIS A 353 -1.62 -33.80 -38.45
N THR A 354 -2.12 -33.11 -39.51
CA THR A 354 -1.57 -32.23 -40.61
C THR A 354 -2.67 -31.43 -41.39
N ALA A 355 -2.35 -30.18 -41.80
CA ALA A 355 -2.61 -29.50 -43.11
C ALA A 355 -4.01 -29.15 -43.72
N GLY A 356 -4.06 -27.96 -44.37
CA GLY A 356 -4.94 -27.56 -45.50
C GLY A 356 -6.08 -26.57 -45.20
N GLN A 357 -6.60 -25.71 -46.11
CA GLN A 357 -6.09 -25.00 -47.31
C GLN A 357 -7.18 -23.97 -47.80
N HIS A 358 -6.96 -23.19 -48.87
CA HIS A 358 -7.94 -22.36 -49.64
C HIS A 358 -8.43 -20.99 -49.08
N THR A 359 -8.92 -20.01 -49.89
CA THR A 359 -8.29 -19.24 -51.01
C THR A 359 -9.10 -17.99 -51.45
N ALA A 360 -8.40 -16.89 -51.82
CA ALA A 360 -8.73 -15.87 -52.85
C ALA A 360 -9.87 -14.81 -52.66
N GLY A 361 -9.74 -13.68 -53.40
CA GLY A 361 -10.71 -12.56 -53.55
C GLY A 361 -10.45 -11.34 -52.61
N GLN A 362 -9.94 -10.15 -52.97
CA GLN A 362 -9.70 -9.37 -54.22
C GLN A 362 -10.78 -8.30 -54.57
N HIS A 363 -10.33 -7.12 -55.06
CA HIS A 363 -11.08 -5.92 -55.54
C HIS A 363 -11.56 -4.90 -54.45
N THR A 364 -11.08 -3.63 -54.35
CA THR A 364 -11.10 -2.39 -55.21
C THR A 364 -12.44 -1.63 -55.24
N ALA A 365 -12.56 -0.28 -55.26
CA ALA A 365 -11.65 0.87 -55.00
C ALA A 365 -12.42 2.23 -55.05
N GLY A 366 -11.85 3.35 -54.55
CA GLY A 366 -12.35 4.75 -54.69
C GLY A 366 -12.17 5.56 -53.39
N GLN A 367 -11.65 6.81 -53.28
CA GLN A 367 -11.65 8.05 -54.10
C GLN A 367 -13.03 8.74 -54.23
N ARG A 368 -13.24 10.07 -54.15
CA ARG A 368 -12.44 11.31 -53.87
C ARG A 368 -13.46 12.51 -53.69
N ALA A 369 -13.20 13.74 -53.24
CA ALA A 369 -12.24 14.39 -52.30
C ALA A 369 -12.51 15.94 -52.25
N MET A 370 -11.89 16.69 -51.30
CA MET A 370 -11.61 18.17 -51.32
C MET A 370 -12.83 19.14 -51.17
N THR A 371 -12.76 20.45 -50.80
CA THR A 371 -11.74 21.41 -50.26
C THR A 371 -12.47 22.66 -49.67
N ALA A 372 -12.13 23.21 -48.48
CA ALA A 372 -11.23 24.37 -48.20
C ALA A 372 -11.89 25.81 -48.34
N PRO A 373 -11.22 26.97 -48.06
CA PRO A 373 -11.08 27.49 -46.67
C PRO A 373 -11.20 29.04 -46.45
N SER A 374 -11.04 29.47 -45.18
CA SER A 374 -10.40 30.72 -44.68
C SER A 374 -11.12 32.10 -44.59
N GLY A 375 -10.83 32.89 -43.53
CA GLY A 375 -11.11 34.35 -43.41
C GLY A 375 -11.39 34.92 -41.98
N GLY A 376 -10.80 36.08 -41.61
CA GLY A 376 -11.05 36.93 -40.41
C GLY A 376 -10.57 38.39 -40.67
N PRO A 377 -10.30 39.32 -39.70
CA PRO A 377 -10.48 39.34 -38.23
C PRO A 377 -10.93 40.70 -37.55
N ALA A 378 -11.13 40.70 -36.22
CA ALA A 378 -10.87 41.70 -35.13
C ALA A 378 -11.19 43.25 -35.16
N GLY A 379 -11.56 43.82 -33.98
CA GLY A 379 -11.46 45.27 -33.58
C GLY A 379 -12.53 45.78 -32.54
N THR A 380 -12.23 46.05 -31.25
CA THR A 380 -11.80 47.32 -30.54
C THR A 380 -12.89 48.14 -29.77
N VAL A 381 -12.53 48.83 -28.67
CA VAL A 381 -13.34 49.29 -27.48
C VAL A 381 -12.59 50.46 -26.74
N PRO A 382 -13.11 51.38 -25.84
CA PRO A 382 -14.43 51.62 -25.16
C PRO A 382 -15.02 53.05 -25.43
N PRO A 383 -15.81 53.75 -24.53
CA PRO A 383 -15.27 54.54 -23.39
C PRO A 383 -16.15 54.63 -22.08
N ARG A 384 -16.70 55.79 -21.66
CA ARG A 384 -17.35 56.09 -20.34
C ARG A 384 -18.36 57.27 -20.34
N GLY A 385 -19.34 57.29 -19.41
CA GLY A 385 -19.89 58.55 -18.83
C GLY A 385 -21.34 58.53 -18.28
N GLY A 386 -21.57 59.10 -17.08
CA GLY A 386 -22.90 59.45 -16.52
C GLY A 386 -23.62 58.38 -15.69
N GLY A 387 -24.53 58.77 -14.78
CA GLY A 387 -25.27 57.82 -13.92
C GLY A 387 -26.47 58.41 -13.15
N ALA A 388 -27.31 57.52 -12.61
CA ALA A 388 -28.50 57.78 -11.78
C ALA A 388 -28.77 56.54 -10.89
N PRO A 389 -29.55 56.62 -9.78
CA PRO A 389 -29.58 55.57 -8.76
C PRO A 389 -30.41 54.32 -9.12
N TYR A 390 -29.98 53.17 -8.59
CA TYR A 390 -30.72 51.90 -8.68
C TYR A 390 -31.95 51.87 -7.74
N PRO A 391 -33.12 51.39 -8.21
CA PRO A 391 -34.18 50.91 -7.33
C PRO A 391 -33.76 49.58 -6.67
N MET A 392 -34.11 49.40 -5.39
CA MET A 392 -34.02 48.09 -4.72
C MET A 392 -35.14 47.15 -5.25
N PRO A 393 -34.85 45.88 -5.57
CA PRO A 393 -35.89 44.88 -5.83
C PRO A 393 -36.68 44.55 -4.55
N GLU A 394 -38.00 44.40 -4.66
CA GLU A 394 -38.82 43.87 -3.56
C GLU A 394 -38.53 42.38 -3.28
N PRO A 395 -38.69 41.91 -2.03
CA PRO A 395 -38.54 40.50 -1.69
C PRO A 395 -39.70 39.65 -2.23
N ALA A 396 -39.38 38.57 -2.93
CA ALA A 396 -40.39 37.68 -3.51
C ALA A 396 -41.23 36.93 -2.44
N PRO A 397 -42.54 36.72 -2.67
CA PRO A 397 -43.43 36.12 -1.67
C PRO A 397 -43.15 34.61 -1.42
N PRO A 398 -43.42 34.10 -0.20
CA PRO A 398 -42.95 32.79 0.24
C PRO A 398 -43.65 31.60 -0.46
N ALA A 399 -42.84 30.64 -0.93
CA ALA A 399 -43.26 29.52 -1.79
C ALA A 399 -44.05 28.38 -1.07
N ARG A 400 -45.00 28.71 -0.20
CA ARG A 400 -45.70 27.71 0.66
C ARG A 400 -46.83 26.93 -0.05
N ARG A 401 -47.21 27.25 -1.28
CA ARG A 401 -48.34 26.62 -2.01
C ARG A 401 -47.98 25.53 -3.05
N ARG A 402 -46.71 25.28 -3.40
CA ARG A 402 -46.35 24.22 -4.38
C ARG A 402 -46.24 22.80 -3.80
N ARG A 403 -45.97 22.62 -2.50
CA ARG A 403 -45.73 21.27 -1.92
C ARG A 403 -46.98 20.40 -1.76
N ALA A 404 -48.18 20.98 -1.68
CA ALA A 404 -49.42 20.22 -1.44
C ALA A 404 -49.83 19.27 -2.60
N LYS A 405 -49.47 19.61 -3.86
CA LYS A 405 -49.88 18.80 -5.03
C LYS A 405 -49.05 17.52 -5.22
N VAL A 406 -47.82 17.46 -4.69
CA VAL A 406 -46.93 16.29 -4.84
C VAL A 406 -47.39 15.15 -3.92
N TRP A 407 -47.70 15.46 -2.66
CA TRP A 407 -48.16 14.47 -1.69
C TRP A 407 -49.48 13.80 -2.06
N LEU A 408 -50.39 14.52 -2.74
CA LEU A 408 -51.65 13.97 -3.21
C LEU A 408 -51.44 12.88 -4.29
N GLY A 409 -50.43 13.02 -5.15
CA GLY A 409 -50.09 12.02 -6.18
C GLY A 409 -49.42 10.76 -5.62
N LEU A 410 -48.60 10.89 -4.57
CA LEU A 410 -48.03 9.74 -3.86
C LEU A 410 -49.10 8.95 -3.10
N ALA A 411 -50.07 9.64 -2.49
CA ALA A 411 -51.18 9.01 -1.79
C ALA A 411 -52.08 8.20 -2.76
N THR A 412 -52.42 8.74 -3.93
CA THR A 412 -53.24 8.00 -4.90
C THR A 412 -52.51 6.80 -5.51
N ALA A 413 -51.20 6.89 -5.75
CA ALA A 413 -50.41 5.74 -6.21
C ALA A 413 -50.42 4.58 -5.20
N LEU A 414 -50.22 4.87 -3.90
CA LEU A 414 -50.28 3.86 -2.84
C LEU A 414 -51.67 3.21 -2.70
N VAL A 415 -52.75 3.99 -2.83
CA VAL A 415 -54.12 3.45 -2.79
C VAL A 415 -54.40 2.53 -3.99
N LEU A 416 -53.88 2.85 -5.19
CA LEU A 416 -54.03 1.99 -6.37
C LEU A 416 -53.26 0.66 -6.22
N ILE A 417 -52.05 0.69 -5.64
CA ILE A 417 -51.27 -0.53 -5.36
C ILE A 417 -51.99 -1.41 -4.33
N ALA A 418 -52.52 -0.81 -3.26
CA ALA A 418 -53.31 -1.53 -2.26
C ALA A 418 -54.60 -2.13 -2.85
N ALA A 419 -55.30 -1.39 -3.71
CA ALA A 419 -56.50 -1.88 -4.40
C ALA A 419 -56.20 -3.06 -5.34
N ALA A 420 -55.07 -3.03 -6.06
CA ALA A 420 -54.63 -4.14 -6.91
C ALA A 420 -54.31 -5.41 -6.10
N ALA A 421 -53.64 -5.28 -4.96
CA ALA A 421 -53.38 -6.40 -4.05
C ALA A 421 -54.68 -6.98 -3.47
N ILE A 422 -55.63 -6.14 -3.07
CA ILE A 422 -56.95 -6.57 -2.57
C ILE A 422 -57.76 -7.27 -3.67
N ALA A 423 -57.72 -6.77 -4.92
CA ALA A 423 -58.38 -7.41 -6.05
C ALA A 423 -57.81 -8.82 -6.38
N LEU A 424 -56.50 -9.00 -6.25
CA LEU A 424 -55.84 -10.31 -6.38
C LEU A 424 -56.30 -11.32 -5.32
N VAL A 425 -56.52 -10.87 -4.07
CA VAL A 425 -57.04 -11.71 -2.99
C VAL A 425 -58.53 -12.02 -3.19
N LEU A 426 -59.36 -11.04 -3.57
CA LEU A 426 -60.80 -11.22 -3.75
C LEU A 426 -61.17 -12.07 -4.97
N ASN A 427 -60.35 -12.10 -6.02
CA ASN A 427 -60.57 -12.93 -7.21
C ASN A 427 -60.09 -14.39 -7.07
N GLY A 428 -59.73 -14.85 -5.87
CA GLY A 428 -59.58 -16.28 -5.56
C GLY A 428 -58.36 -17.01 -6.12
N ASN A 429 -57.47 -16.35 -6.89
CA ASN A 429 -56.29 -16.94 -7.51
C ASN A 429 -55.13 -17.27 -6.54
N LEU A 430 -55.42 -17.52 -5.26
CA LEU A 430 -54.42 -17.76 -4.21
C LEU A 430 -54.10 -19.27 -3.99
N ALA A 431 -54.69 -20.17 -4.77
CA ALA A 431 -54.68 -21.62 -4.51
C ALA A 431 -53.53 -22.43 -5.16
N ASN A 432 -52.75 -21.85 -6.07
CA ASN A 432 -51.72 -22.58 -6.84
C ASN A 432 -50.29 -22.49 -6.26
N LEU A 433 -50.15 -22.26 -4.94
CA LEU A 433 -48.85 -22.13 -4.26
C LEU A 433 -48.85 -22.81 -2.88
N THR A 434 -48.74 -24.16 -2.83
CA THR A 434 -47.73 -24.91 -2.04
C THR A 434 -47.88 -26.45 -2.08
N PHE A 435 -46.74 -27.11 -2.31
CA PHE A 435 -46.32 -28.49 -1.95
C PHE A 435 -47.26 -29.71 -1.98
N LEU A 436 -46.89 -30.71 -2.79
CA LEU A 436 -46.60 -32.10 -2.37
C LEU A 436 -45.48 -32.69 -3.28
N PRO A 437 -44.82 -33.83 -2.93
CA PRO A 437 -43.37 -33.96 -3.13
C PRO A 437 -42.90 -34.97 -4.20
N GLY A 438 -41.59 -34.92 -4.50
CA GLY A 438 -40.81 -36.13 -4.79
C GLY A 438 -40.43 -36.39 -6.26
N SER A 439 -39.58 -35.55 -6.84
CA SER A 439 -38.63 -35.91 -7.91
C SER A 439 -37.70 -34.74 -8.17
N ASP A 440 -36.38 -34.90 -8.02
CA ASP A 440 -35.42 -33.80 -8.12
C ASP A 440 -35.14 -33.41 -9.58
N PRO A 441 -35.37 -32.14 -9.98
CA PRO A 441 -34.82 -31.56 -11.19
C PRO A 441 -33.69 -30.60 -10.80
N ALA A 442 -32.45 -31.06 -11.00
CA ALA A 442 -31.16 -30.36 -10.82
C ALA A 442 -31.19 -28.93 -10.24
N GLU A 443 -30.45 -28.70 -9.15
CA GLU A 443 -29.93 -27.37 -8.85
C GLU A 443 -29.25 -26.80 -10.09
N ASP A 444 -29.61 -25.58 -10.48
CA ASP A 444 -28.95 -24.80 -11.53
C ASP A 444 -27.58 -24.34 -10.96
N THR A 445 -26.72 -25.34 -10.81
CA THR A 445 -25.35 -25.24 -10.33
C THR A 445 -24.64 -24.34 -11.32
N PRO A 446 -23.89 -23.31 -10.87
CA PRO A 446 -23.01 -22.60 -11.78
C PRO A 446 -22.13 -23.63 -12.48
N GLU A 447 -22.20 -23.74 -13.82
CA GLU A 447 -21.40 -24.73 -14.56
C GLU A 447 -19.97 -24.66 -14.04
N PRO A 448 -19.35 -25.78 -13.63
CA PRO A 448 -18.07 -25.77 -12.94
C PRO A 448 -17.06 -25.08 -13.86
N ALA A 449 -16.70 -23.84 -13.50
CA ALA A 449 -16.14 -22.87 -14.42
C ALA A 449 -14.96 -23.50 -15.15
N THR A 450 -15.14 -23.73 -16.45
CA THR A 450 -14.24 -24.59 -17.23
C THR A 450 -12.83 -24.05 -17.10
N SER A 451 -11.97 -24.80 -16.42
CA SER A 451 -10.68 -24.32 -15.95
C SER A 451 -9.66 -24.37 -17.08
N PHE A 452 -9.83 -23.45 -18.05
CA PHE A 452 -8.95 -23.29 -19.19
C PHE A 452 -7.50 -23.15 -18.71
N ALA A 453 -6.63 -24.04 -19.18
CA ALA A 453 -5.21 -24.01 -18.86
C ALA A 453 -4.52 -22.73 -19.36
N THR A 454 -5.09 -22.08 -20.39
CA THR A 454 -4.59 -20.84 -20.97
C THR A 454 -5.75 -19.89 -21.33
N VAL A 455 -5.52 -18.59 -21.25
CA VAL A 455 -6.45 -17.56 -21.77
C VAL A 455 -6.64 -17.73 -23.28
N ALA A 456 -5.59 -18.08 -24.02
CA ALA A 456 -5.68 -18.39 -25.45
C ALA A 456 -6.70 -19.51 -25.75
N ASP A 457 -6.76 -20.56 -24.93
CA ASP A 457 -7.77 -21.63 -25.06
C ASP A 457 -9.17 -21.18 -24.65
N LYS A 458 -9.30 -20.37 -23.59
CA LYS A 458 -10.57 -19.72 -23.21
C LYS A 458 -11.14 -18.90 -24.37
N VAL A 459 -10.32 -18.05 -24.97
CA VAL A 459 -10.73 -17.16 -26.07
C VAL A 459 -11.05 -17.96 -27.33
N ALA A 460 -10.25 -18.96 -27.68
CA ALA A 460 -10.50 -19.83 -28.84
C ALA A 460 -11.84 -20.59 -28.74
N GLN A 461 -12.23 -21.04 -27.54
CA GLN A 461 -13.48 -21.78 -27.33
C GLN A 461 -14.70 -20.89 -27.12
N THR A 462 -14.59 -19.84 -26.29
CA THR A 462 -15.74 -18.99 -25.90
C THR A 462 -15.91 -17.75 -26.79
N GLY A 463 -14.84 -17.27 -27.42
CA GLY A 463 -14.79 -15.96 -28.07
C GLY A 463 -14.84 -14.76 -27.11
N LYS A 464 -14.70 -14.96 -25.79
CA LYS A 464 -14.80 -13.90 -24.77
C LYS A 464 -13.50 -13.69 -24.02
N ILE A 465 -13.18 -12.43 -23.70
CA ILE A 465 -12.06 -12.06 -22.82
C ILE A 465 -12.45 -10.91 -21.88
N VAL A 466 -11.90 -10.93 -20.67
CA VAL A 466 -12.03 -9.86 -19.67
C VAL A 466 -10.65 -9.25 -19.40
N ILE A 467 -10.49 -7.93 -19.56
CA ILE A 467 -9.18 -7.26 -19.40
C ILE A 467 -9.26 -6.18 -18.33
N GLY A 468 -8.33 -6.25 -17.37
CA GLY A 468 -8.10 -5.24 -16.35
C GLY A 468 -7.36 -4.03 -16.91
N VAL A 469 -7.95 -2.83 -16.76
CA VAL A 469 -7.41 -1.54 -17.22
C VAL A 469 -7.46 -0.49 -16.10
N LYS A 470 -6.64 0.58 -16.15
CA LYS A 470 -6.51 1.49 -14.98
C LYS A 470 -7.70 2.44 -14.75
N GLY A 471 -8.37 2.87 -15.82
CA GLY A 471 -9.63 3.64 -15.81
C GLY A 471 -9.57 5.12 -15.37
N ASP A 472 -8.48 5.58 -14.77
CA ASP A 472 -8.32 6.94 -14.23
C ASP A 472 -7.24 7.80 -14.94
N LEU A 473 -6.55 7.27 -15.96
CA LEU A 473 -5.45 7.95 -16.64
C LEU A 473 -5.90 8.62 -17.95
N PRO A 474 -5.93 9.96 -18.04
CA PRO A 474 -6.36 10.63 -19.26
C PRO A 474 -5.40 10.35 -20.42
N GLY A 475 -5.94 10.08 -21.62
CA GLY A 475 -5.16 9.72 -22.82
C GLY A 475 -4.56 8.31 -22.82
N VAL A 476 -4.41 7.66 -21.66
CA VAL A 476 -3.82 6.32 -21.53
C VAL A 476 -4.89 5.26 -21.27
N ALA A 477 -5.70 5.41 -20.22
CA ALA A 477 -6.81 4.54 -19.87
C ALA A 477 -7.80 5.30 -18.98
N LEU A 478 -8.76 6.00 -19.58
CA LEU A 478 -9.79 6.78 -18.89
C LEU A 478 -11.17 6.15 -19.12
N GLN A 479 -11.97 6.02 -18.07
CA GLN A 479 -13.38 5.61 -18.19
C GLN A 479 -14.29 6.84 -18.29
N ASN A 480 -15.08 6.91 -19.36
CA ASN A 480 -16.03 8.00 -19.64
C ASN A 480 -17.42 7.40 -19.95
N GLY A 481 -18.41 7.67 -19.10
CA GLY A 481 -19.79 7.21 -19.31
C GLY A 481 -20.02 5.69 -19.25
N GLY A 482 -19.00 4.92 -18.84
CA GLY A 482 -19.00 3.45 -18.82
C GLY A 482 -18.03 2.85 -19.85
N GLU A 483 -17.79 3.54 -20.97
CA GLU A 483 -16.79 3.16 -21.96
C GLU A 483 -15.37 3.52 -21.51
N PHE A 484 -14.36 2.85 -22.06
CA PHE A 484 -12.94 3.13 -21.81
C PHE A 484 -12.24 3.61 -23.08
N GLU A 485 -11.37 4.61 -22.95
CA GLU A 485 -10.56 5.16 -24.04
C GLU A 485 -9.11 5.46 -23.64
N GLY A 486 -8.20 5.45 -24.61
CA GLY A 486 -6.78 5.78 -24.44
C GLY A 486 -5.82 4.76 -25.03
N PHE A 487 -4.52 5.07 -24.96
CA PHE A 487 -3.42 4.25 -25.46
C PHE A 487 -3.48 2.78 -25.03
N ASP A 488 -3.52 2.50 -23.71
CA ASP A 488 -3.58 1.14 -23.16
C ASP A 488 -4.86 0.40 -23.59
N ILE A 489 -5.96 1.13 -23.80
CA ILE A 489 -7.23 0.54 -24.19
C ILE A 489 -7.19 0.07 -25.65
N GLU A 490 -6.57 0.84 -26.55
CA GLU A 490 -6.38 0.42 -27.95
C GLU A 490 -5.39 -0.76 -28.05
N ILE A 491 -4.31 -0.75 -27.24
CA ILE A 491 -3.41 -1.90 -27.06
C ILE A 491 -4.20 -3.14 -26.63
N ALA A 492 -5.02 -3.02 -25.57
CA ALA A 492 -5.82 -4.13 -25.03
C ALA A 492 -6.87 -4.66 -26.03
N LYS A 493 -7.60 -3.77 -26.72
CA LYS A 493 -8.54 -4.14 -27.80
C LYS A 493 -7.82 -4.92 -28.90
N ARG A 494 -6.62 -4.51 -29.29
CA ARG A 494 -5.88 -5.19 -30.37
C ARG A 494 -5.33 -6.55 -29.91
N ILE A 495 -4.81 -6.66 -28.68
CA ILE A 495 -4.45 -7.96 -28.08
C ILE A 495 -5.66 -8.90 -28.07
N ALA A 496 -6.82 -8.45 -27.58
CA ALA A 496 -8.05 -9.24 -27.59
C ALA A 496 -8.43 -9.73 -29.00
N THR A 497 -8.36 -8.83 -29.98
CA THR A 497 -8.71 -9.13 -31.39
C THR A 497 -7.78 -10.19 -31.99
N GLU A 498 -6.46 -10.05 -31.83
CA GLU A 498 -5.47 -10.98 -32.38
C GLU A 498 -5.43 -12.33 -31.64
N LEU A 499 -5.82 -12.37 -30.36
CA LEU A 499 -6.11 -13.61 -29.63
C LEU A 499 -7.42 -14.29 -30.08
N GLY A 500 -8.23 -13.65 -30.94
CA GLY A 500 -9.46 -14.19 -31.51
C GLY A 500 -10.74 -13.86 -30.72
N ALA A 501 -10.71 -12.90 -29.79
CA ALA A 501 -11.89 -12.51 -29.03
C ALA A 501 -12.91 -11.77 -29.93
N LYS A 502 -14.18 -12.17 -29.79
CA LYS A 502 -15.36 -11.56 -30.42
C LYS A 502 -16.05 -10.58 -29.47
N GLU A 503 -15.89 -10.78 -28.17
CA GLU A 503 -16.45 -9.97 -27.09
C GLU A 503 -15.33 -9.66 -26.08
N THR A 504 -15.20 -8.40 -25.71
CA THR A 504 -14.14 -7.91 -24.80
C THR A 504 -14.76 -7.03 -23.73
N THR A 505 -14.62 -7.45 -22.47
CA THR A 505 -15.11 -6.71 -21.30
C THR A 505 -13.94 -6.03 -20.62
N PHE A 506 -14.05 -4.73 -20.35
CA PHE A 506 -13.05 -3.97 -19.59
C PHE A 506 -13.49 -3.82 -18.13
N VAL A 507 -12.57 -4.13 -17.21
CA VAL A 507 -12.76 -4.01 -15.76
C VAL A 507 -11.73 -3.03 -15.22
N GLN A 508 -12.12 -2.12 -14.34
CA GLN A 508 -11.15 -1.23 -13.69
C GLN A 508 -10.36 -1.99 -12.63
N VAL A 509 -9.02 -2.02 -12.74
CA VAL A 509 -8.12 -2.60 -11.74
C VAL A 509 -7.14 -1.55 -11.21
N GLY A 510 -7.19 -1.31 -9.90
CA GLY A 510 -6.22 -0.47 -9.18
C GLY A 510 -4.82 -1.09 -9.20
N ARG A 511 -3.78 -0.35 -8.79
CA ARG A 511 -2.39 -0.87 -8.76
C ARG A 511 -2.26 -2.20 -8.02
N TYR A 512 -2.94 -2.27 -6.88
CA TYR A 512 -2.90 -3.37 -5.92
C TYR A 512 -3.87 -4.52 -6.23
N ASP A 513 -4.83 -4.32 -7.14
CA ASP A 513 -5.84 -5.32 -7.50
C ASP A 513 -5.39 -6.25 -8.66
N ARG A 514 -4.20 -6.03 -9.22
CA ARG A 514 -3.75 -6.68 -10.47
C ARG A 514 -3.40 -8.15 -10.31
N GLU A 515 -2.58 -8.48 -9.30
CA GLU A 515 -2.27 -9.90 -9.03
C GLU A 515 -3.52 -10.66 -8.55
N PRO A 516 -4.31 -10.13 -7.58
CA PRO A 516 -5.56 -10.78 -7.17
C PRO A 516 -6.52 -11.04 -8.33
N ALA A 517 -6.79 -10.03 -9.18
CA ALA A 517 -7.74 -10.19 -10.27
C ALA A 517 -7.34 -11.26 -11.31
N LEU A 518 -6.04 -11.44 -11.58
CA LEU A 518 -5.50 -12.49 -12.46
C LEU A 518 -5.52 -13.88 -11.79
N ALA A 519 -5.16 -13.93 -10.51
CA ALA A 519 -5.12 -15.17 -9.72
C ALA A 519 -6.52 -15.75 -9.48
N GLU A 520 -7.48 -14.89 -9.13
CA GLU A 520 -8.90 -15.21 -8.92
C GLU A 520 -9.67 -15.41 -10.23
N GLY A 521 -9.11 -14.96 -11.36
CA GLY A 521 -9.77 -15.03 -12.67
C GLY A 521 -10.91 -14.03 -12.88
N ARG A 522 -10.95 -12.95 -12.08
CA ARG A 522 -11.81 -11.78 -12.34
C ARG A 522 -11.45 -11.08 -13.65
N VAL A 523 -10.18 -11.14 -14.04
CA VAL A 523 -9.70 -10.74 -15.38
C VAL A 523 -8.79 -11.83 -15.95
N ASP A 524 -8.73 -11.91 -17.27
CA ASP A 524 -7.85 -12.82 -18.00
C ASP A 524 -6.46 -12.21 -18.25
N LEU A 525 -6.42 -10.90 -18.51
CA LEU A 525 -5.22 -10.10 -18.77
C LEU A 525 -5.29 -8.77 -18.00
N VAL A 526 -4.15 -8.13 -17.76
CA VAL A 526 -4.06 -6.74 -17.28
C VAL A 526 -3.20 -5.88 -18.22
N VAL A 527 -3.78 -4.78 -18.72
CA VAL A 527 -3.11 -3.77 -19.56
C VAL A 527 -3.40 -2.40 -18.95
N ALA A 528 -2.48 -1.92 -18.09
CA ALA A 528 -2.78 -0.82 -17.17
C ALA A 528 -1.52 -0.08 -16.68
N THR A 529 -0.64 0.39 -17.58
CA THR A 529 0.67 0.97 -17.26
C THR A 529 1.41 0.12 -16.22
N TYR A 530 1.49 -1.19 -16.46
CA TYR A 530 1.98 -2.16 -15.48
C TYR A 530 3.47 -2.38 -15.72
N SER A 531 4.31 -1.61 -15.02
CA SER A 531 5.76 -1.81 -15.03
C SER A 531 6.09 -3.26 -14.63
N ILE A 532 6.77 -3.97 -15.53
CA ILE A 532 7.28 -5.33 -15.31
C ILE A 532 8.27 -5.28 -14.14
N ASP A 533 7.95 -6.01 -13.09
CA ASP A 533 8.71 -6.09 -11.86
C ASP A 533 8.89 -7.54 -11.38
N GLN A 534 9.64 -7.73 -10.29
CA GLN A 534 9.91 -9.06 -9.72
C GLN A 534 8.77 -9.54 -8.80
N SER A 535 7.52 -9.38 -9.26
CA SER A 535 6.29 -9.80 -8.60
C SER A 535 6.04 -11.32 -8.72
N ARG A 536 4.79 -11.77 -8.54
CA ARG A 536 4.37 -13.17 -8.85
C ARG A 536 3.71 -13.31 -10.22
N THR A 537 3.28 -12.20 -10.81
CA THR A 537 2.61 -12.13 -12.12
C THR A 537 3.59 -12.50 -13.23
N GLN A 538 3.14 -13.29 -14.22
CA GLN A 538 3.89 -13.46 -15.47
C GLN A 538 3.56 -12.32 -16.41
N PHE A 539 4.56 -11.80 -17.13
CA PHE A 539 4.38 -10.69 -18.06
C PHE A 539 4.72 -11.11 -19.49
N ALA A 540 3.96 -10.57 -20.45
CA ALA A 540 4.34 -10.51 -21.85
C ALA A 540 4.72 -9.08 -22.24
N GLY A 541 5.77 -8.92 -23.04
CA GLY A 541 6.23 -7.61 -23.53
C GLY A 541 7.65 -7.27 -23.05
N PRO A 542 8.02 -5.98 -22.97
CA PRO A 542 7.15 -4.81 -22.82
C PRO A 542 6.36 -4.43 -24.07
N TYR A 543 5.14 -3.91 -23.91
CA TYR A 543 4.38 -3.28 -24.99
C TYR A 543 4.75 -1.80 -25.22
N TYR A 544 5.34 -1.15 -24.22
CA TYR A 544 5.93 0.19 -24.34
C TYR A 544 7.07 0.39 -23.34
N LEU A 545 8.01 1.27 -23.68
CA LEU A 545 9.11 1.71 -22.82
C LEU A 545 8.91 3.18 -22.45
N ALA A 546 8.23 3.40 -21.33
CA ALA A 546 8.05 4.72 -20.74
C ALA A 546 9.28 5.13 -19.92
N HIS A 547 9.34 6.40 -19.52
CA HIS A 547 10.43 6.93 -18.71
C HIS A 547 9.90 7.86 -17.62
N GLN A 548 10.55 7.86 -16.46
CA GLN A 548 10.40 8.99 -15.54
C GLN A 548 11.08 10.22 -16.19
N ASP A 549 10.34 11.32 -16.37
CA ASP A 549 10.78 12.53 -17.06
C ASP A 549 10.11 13.77 -16.42
N LEU A 550 10.11 14.90 -17.13
CA LEU A 550 9.66 16.21 -16.68
C LEU A 550 8.75 16.85 -17.72
N LEU A 551 7.50 17.16 -17.35
CA LEU A 551 6.61 17.99 -18.14
C LEU A 551 6.89 19.47 -17.85
N VAL A 552 7.11 20.27 -18.89
CA VAL A 552 7.30 21.72 -18.83
C VAL A 552 6.32 22.43 -19.77
N ARG A 553 6.09 23.74 -19.57
CA ARG A 553 5.39 24.55 -20.58
C ARG A 553 6.30 24.74 -21.80
N ALA A 554 5.77 24.62 -23.01
CA ALA A 554 6.58 24.81 -24.20
C ALA A 554 6.89 26.31 -24.40
N GLY A 555 8.17 26.67 -24.58
CA GLY A 555 8.63 28.06 -24.69
C GLY A 555 9.03 28.73 -23.36
N ASP A 556 9.01 28.02 -22.23
CA ASP A 556 9.38 28.54 -20.90
C ASP A 556 10.92 28.71 -20.70
N GLY A 557 11.72 28.44 -21.75
CA GLY A 557 13.19 28.46 -21.70
C GLY A 557 13.78 27.35 -20.83
N ILE A 558 13.24 26.14 -20.96
CA ILE A 558 13.67 24.94 -20.21
C ILE A 558 13.83 23.81 -21.23
N GLU A 559 15.07 23.60 -21.68
CA GLU A 559 15.39 22.65 -22.76
C GLU A 559 16.16 21.42 -22.25
N LYS A 560 16.66 21.47 -21.01
CA LYS A 560 17.33 20.37 -20.32
C LYS A 560 17.14 20.47 -18.82
N ILE A 561 17.30 19.35 -18.10
CA ILE A 561 17.12 19.26 -16.65
C ILE A 561 17.97 20.29 -15.86
N GLY A 562 19.16 20.65 -16.35
CA GLY A 562 20.03 21.66 -15.72
C GLY A 562 19.41 23.07 -15.65
N ASP A 563 18.47 23.39 -16.54
CA ASP A 563 17.81 24.70 -16.58
C ASP A 563 16.79 24.86 -15.43
N LEU A 564 16.41 23.76 -14.76
CA LEU A 564 15.55 23.77 -13.57
C LEU A 564 16.29 24.19 -12.28
N LYS A 565 17.61 24.45 -12.34
CA LYS A 565 18.42 24.80 -11.16
C LYS A 565 17.86 26.02 -10.42
N GLY A 566 17.38 25.81 -9.20
CA GLY A 566 16.74 26.82 -8.35
C GLY A 566 15.28 27.15 -8.71
N LYS A 567 14.71 26.55 -9.76
CA LYS A 567 13.29 26.68 -10.09
C LYS A 567 12.43 25.82 -9.15
N ARG A 568 11.14 26.16 -9.07
CA ARG A 568 10.13 25.34 -8.37
C ARG A 568 9.62 24.23 -9.29
N ILE A 569 9.53 23.00 -8.79
CA ILE A 569 8.90 21.87 -9.48
C ILE A 569 7.73 21.33 -8.65
N CYS A 570 6.77 20.65 -9.27
CA CYS A 570 5.75 19.95 -8.50
C CYS A 570 6.35 18.75 -7.75
N ALA A 571 5.78 18.41 -6.61
CA ALA A 571 6.02 17.18 -5.88
C ALA A 571 4.66 16.49 -5.60
N PRO A 572 4.14 15.70 -6.55
CA PRO A 572 3.10 14.72 -6.25
C PRO A 572 3.69 13.59 -5.38
N ASN A 573 2.84 12.74 -4.79
CA ASN A 573 3.30 11.58 -4.02
C ASN A 573 3.84 10.46 -4.94
N SER A 574 5.04 10.67 -5.49
CA SER A 574 5.65 9.83 -6.54
C SER A 574 7.18 9.84 -6.46
N PRO A 575 7.88 8.71 -6.71
CA PRO A 575 9.35 8.63 -6.64
C PRO A 575 10.07 9.53 -7.66
N SER A 576 9.37 9.98 -8.71
CA SER A 576 9.87 10.85 -9.78
C SER A 576 10.55 12.12 -9.29
N VAL A 577 10.15 12.65 -8.12
CA VAL A 577 10.74 13.86 -7.52
C VAL A 577 12.21 13.65 -7.15
N GLY A 578 12.54 12.50 -6.56
CA GLY A 578 13.92 12.17 -6.14
C GLY A 578 14.86 12.06 -7.33
N ALA A 579 14.43 11.36 -8.39
CA ALA A 579 15.22 11.16 -9.62
C ALA A 579 15.59 12.48 -10.35
N VAL A 580 14.88 13.58 -10.06
CA VAL A 580 15.22 14.94 -10.48
C VAL A 580 16.18 15.61 -9.50
N GLN A 581 15.91 15.51 -8.19
CA GLN A 581 16.75 16.10 -7.14
C GLN A 581 18.18 15.55 -7.12
N ASP A 582 18.37 14.28 -7.46
CA ASP A 582 19.68 13.63 -7.64
C ASP A 582 20.53 14.29 -8.76
N ARG A 583 19.88 14.91 -9.74
CA ARG A 583 20.52 15.50 -10.93
C ARG A 583 20.59 17.03 -10.89
N VAL A 584 19.63 17.70 -10.25
CA VAL A 584 19.55 19.16 -10.20
C VAL A 584 18.93 19.66 -8.89
N LYS A 585 19.52 20.71 -8.30
CA LYS A 585 18.94 21.38 -7.13
C LYS A 585 17.69 22.16 -7.52
N VAL A 586 16.53 21.64 -7.13
CA VAL A 586 15.18 22.18 -7.37
C VAL A 586 14.43 22.40 -6.06
N ILE A 587 13.41 23.26 -6.09
CA ILE A 587 12.53 23.53 -4.94
C ILE A 587 11.22 22.74 -5.15
N PRO A 588 10.95 21.66 -4.41
CA PRO A 588 9.69 20.93 -4.52
C PRO A 588 8.50 21.75 -3.99
N VAL A 589 7.35 21.63 -4.63
CA VAL A 589 6.07 22.22 -4.22
C VAL A 589 5.04 21.10 -4.15
N THR A 590 4.62 20.74 -2.94
CA THR A 590 3.72 19.60 -2.69
C THR A 590 2.36 19.78 -3.37
N ALA A 591 1.88 18.70 -3.98
CA ALA A 591 0.52 18.57 -4.51
C ALA A 591 -0.08 17.21 -4.09
N SER A 592 -1.41 17.12 -4.05
CA SER A 592 -2.13 15.87 -3.76
C SER A 592 -1.94 14.81 -4.86
N ASP A 593 -1.90 15.26 -6.11
CA ASP A 593 -2.04 14.42 -7.31
C ASP A 593 -1.53 15.17 -8.56
N TYR A 594 -1.57 14.49 -9.71
CA TYR A 594 -1.13 15.06 -10.99
C TYR A 594 -2.02 16.18 -11.53
N ALA A 595 -3.33 16.21 -11.25
CA ALA A 595 -4.19 17.31 -11.67
C ALA A 595 -3.88 18.60 -10.88
N ALA A 596 -3.64 18.49 -9.57
CA ALA A 596 -3.13 19.59 -8.76
C ALA A 596 -1.74 20.06 -9.25
N CYS A 597 -0.86 19.14 -9.69
CA CYS A 597 0.39 19.52 -10.36
C CYS A 597 0.19 20.27 -11.68
N MET A 598 -0.77 19.84 -12.52
CA MET A 598 -1.12 20.54 -13.76
C MET A 598 -1.60 21.96 -13.47
N ASP A 599 -2.43 22.17 -12.44
CA ASP A 599 -2.85 23.51 -12.02
C ASP A 599 -1.68 24.39 -11.53
N LEU A 600 -0.72 23.82 -10.80
CA LEU A 600 0.51 24.54 -10.42
C LEU A 600 1.38 24.90 -11.63
N LEU A 601 1.44 24.03 -12.64
CA LEU A 601 2.22 24.27 -13.87
C LEU A 601 1.52 25.28 -14.78
N ARG A 602 0.21 25.14 -14.99
CA ARG A 602 -0.66 26.04 -15.76
C ARG A 602 -0.67 27.46 -15.20
N SER A 603 -0.62 27.60 -13.86
CA SER A 603 -0.58 28.90 -13.17
C SER A 603 0.82 29.50 -12.97
N GLY A 604 1.87 28.89 -13.51
CA GLY A 604 3.26 29.39 -13.35
C GLY A 604 3.83 29.26 -11.94
N LYS A 605 3.12 28.60 -11.02
CA LYS A 605 3.60 28.35 -9.64
C LYS A 605 4.77 27.38 -9.66
N VAL A 606 4.77 26.38 -10.54
CA VAL A 606 5.94 25.55 -10.85
C VAL A 606 6.39 25.71 -12.30
N SER A 607 7.63 25.33 -12.55
CA SER A 607 8.28 25.32 -13.87
C SER A 607 8.30 23.93 -14.52
N ALA A 608 8.14 22.87 -13.73
CA ALA A 608 8.02 21.50 -14.23
C ALA A 608 7.18 20.61 -13.31
N VAL A 609 6.66 19.51 -13.85
CA VAL A 609 6.03 18.40 -13.10
C VAL A 609 6.82 17.12 -13.42
N PRO A 610 7.44 16.46 -12.42
CA PRO A 610 8.08 15.16 -12.61
C PRO A 610 7.04 14.05 -12.62
N GLY A 611 7.27 12.99 -13.39
CA GLY A 611 6.35 11.87 -13.53
C GLY A 611 6.74 10.97 -14.71
N ASP A 612 5.92 9.98 -15.00
CA ASP A 612 6.05 9.12 -16.18
C ASP A 612 5.72 9.89 -17.47
N ASP A 613 6.54 9.76 -18.52
CA ASP A 613 6.45 10.53 -19.76
C ASP A 613 5.11 10.37 -20.51
N LEU A 614 4.61 9.13 -20.60
CA LEU A 614 3.33 8.81 -21.24
C LEU A 614 2.15 9.35 -20.41
N ILE A 615 2.18 9.18 -19.09
CA ILE A 615 1.13 9.68 -18.18
C ILE A 615 1.10 11.23 -18.20
N LEU A 616 2.26 11.88 -18.12
CA LEU A 616 2.40 13.33 -18.20
C LEU A 616 1.87 13.88 -19.53
N ALA A 617 2.18 13.23 -20.66
CA ALA A 617 1.66 13.60 -21.96
C ALA A 617 0.12 13.47 -22.02
N GLY A 618 -0.45 12.43 -21.41
CA GLY A 618 -1.91 12.24 -21.31
C GLY A 618 -2.64 13.31 -20.50
N PHE A 619 -2.05 13.79 -19.40
CA PHE A 619 -2.55 14.98 -18.69
C PHE A 619 -2.43 16.26 -19.54
N ALA A 620 -1.29 16.46 -20.21
CA ALA A 620 -1.02 17.66 -20.99
C ALA A 620 -1.87 17.78 -22.28
N ALA A 621 -2.19 16.68 -22.95
CA ALA A 621 -2.97 16.67 -24.20
C ALA A 621 -4.43 17.15 -24.06
N ARG A 622 -4.91 17.32 -22.82
CA ARG A 622 -6.24 17.86 -22.49
C ARG A 622 -6.27 19.38 -22.32
N GLU A 623 -5.12 20.01 -22.19
CA GLU A 623 -4.99 21.45 -21.96
C GLU A 623 -5.04 22.27 -23.26
N ASN A 624 -5.40 23.55 -23.15
CA ASN A 624 -5.36 24.51 -24.27
C ASN A 624 -3.99 25.22 -24.40
N MET A 625 -3.02 24.87 -23.55
CA MET A 625 -1.65 25.40 -23.59
C MET A 625 -0.71 24.34 -24.17
N ARG A 626 0.36 24.76 -24.85
CA ARG A 626 1.38 23.82 -25.33
C ARG A 626 2.34 23.43 -24.20
N TYR A 627 2.60 22.13 -24.08
CA TYR A 627 3.55 21.56 -23.14
C TYR A 627 4.59 20.71 -23.87
N LYS A 628 5.68 20.41 -23.18
CA LYS A 628 6.81 19.62 -23.66
C LYS A 628 7.20 18.59 -22.60
N ILE A 629 7.44 17.35 -23.01
CA ILE A 629 8.21 16.38 -22.22
C ILE A 629 9.69 16.70 -22.47
N LEU A 630 10.46 16.86 -21.39
CA LEU A 630 11.81 17.42 -21.46
C LEU A 630 12.83 16.50 -22.14
N GLY A 631 12.57 15.18 -22.16
CA GLY A 631 13.49 14.18 -22.71
C GLY A 631 14.68 13.91 -21.77
N ALA A 632 14.48 14.10 -20.46
CA ALA A 632 15.50 13.85 -19.44
C ALA A 632 15.71 12.36 -19.13
N LYS A 633 14.77 11.48 -19.50
CA LYS A 633 14.79 10.00 -19.40
C LYS A 633 15.53 9.50 -18.16
N LEU A 634 14.96 9.82 -16.99
CA LEU A 634 15.59 9.73 -15.66
C LEU A 634 15.76 8.29 -15.17
N THR A 635 14.76 7.46 -15.41
CA THR A 635 14.73 6.00 -15.24
C THR A 635 13.73 5.42 -16.24
N ASN A 636 13.81 4.12 -16.52
CA ASN A 636 12.94 3.45 -17.48
C ASN A 636 11.79 2.72 -16.76
N GLU A 637 10.60 2.78 -17.33
CA GLU A 637 9.39 2.07 -16.91
C GLU A 637 8.98 1.11 -18.04
N ARG A 638 9.04 -0.20 -17.79
CA ARG A 638 8.83 -1.24 -18.81
C ARG A 638 7.40 -1.75 -18.74
N TYR A 639 6.47 -1.19 -19.51
CA TYR A 639 5.06 -1.59 -19.41
C TYR A 639 4.80 -2.93 -20.09
N GLY A 640 4.34 -3.92 -19.31
CA GLY A 640 4.00 -5.26 -19.77
C GLY A 640 2.52 -5.60 -19.60
N VAL A 641 2.08 -6.64 -20.29
CA VAL A 641 0.76 -7.23 -20.12
C VAL A 641 0.85 -8.24 -18.99
N GLY A 642 0.08 -8.05 -17.92
CA GLY A 642 0.01 -9.00 -16.80
C GLY A 642 -0.84 -10.21 -17.17
N ILE A 643 -0.32 -11.41 -16.90
CA ILE A 643 -0.89 -12.71 -17.27
C ILE A 643 -0.80 -13.66 -16.06
N ARG A 644 -1.73 -14.61 -15.96
CA ARG A 644 -1.66 -15.69 -14.96
C ARG A 644 -0.37 -16.51 -15.13
N SER A 645 0.36 -16.67 -14.04
CA SER A 645 1.66 -17.35 -14.00
C SER A 645 1.54 -18.82 -14.42
N GLY A 646 2.38 -19.24 -15.36
CA GLY A 646 2.35 -20.56 -16.00
C GLY A 646 1.66 -20.58 -17.37
N ASP A 647 0.94 -19.52 -17.75
CA ASP A 647 0.34 -19.39 -19.08
C ASP A 647 1.35 -18.89 -20.13
N VAL A 648 2.36 -19.72 -20.37
CA VAL A 648 3.43 -19.51 -21.37
C VAL A 648 2.85 -19.31 -22.78
N ARG A 649 1.74 -19.98 -23.11
CA ARG A 649 1.13 -19.93 -24.45
C ARG A 649 0.43 -18.61 -24.72
N THR A 650 -0.36 -18.09 -23.78
CA THR A 650 -0.91 -16.73 -23.91
C THR A 650 0.21 -15.71 -23.88
N CYS A 651 1.22 -15.90 -23.04
CA CYS A 651 2.40 -15.02 -23.00
C CYS A 651 3.06 -14.90 -24.38
N GLN A 652 3.46 -16.02 -24.99
CA GLN A 652 4.07 -16.02 -26.34
C GLN A 652 3.15 -15.46 -27.43
N ALA A 653 1.84 -15.70 -27.35
CA ALA A 653 0.87 -15.13 -28.29
C ALA A 653 0.78 -13.60 -28.15
N VAL A 654 0.77 -13.07 -26.92
CA VAL A 654 0.75 -11.63 -26.65
C VAL A 654 2.06 -10.97 -27.08
N GLU A 655 3.22 -11.59 -26.87
CA GLU A 655 4.51 -11.07 -27.35
C GLU A 655 4.60 -10.99 -28.87
N ALA A 656 4.09 -12.00 -29.59
CA ALA A 656 4.01 -11.97 -31.05
C ALA A 656 3.14 -10.79 -31.56
N VAL A 657 2.04 -10.50 -30.86
CA VAL A 657 1.16 -9.36 -31.16
C VAL A 657 1.83 -8.03 -30.86
N ILE A 658 2.56 -7.93 -29.74
CA ILE A 658 3.35 -6.73 -29.41
C ILE A 658 4.45 -6.47 -30.45
N ALA A 659 5.13 -7.51 -30.94
CA ALA A 659 6.12 -7.37 -32.01
C ALA A 659 5.50 -6.84 -33.32
N ASP A 660 4.29 -7.29 -33.66
CA ASP A 660 3.53 -6.76 -34.80
C ASP A 660 3.18 -5.27 -34.66
N PHE A 661 2.90 -4.79 -33.45
CA PHE A 661 2.61 -3.37 -33.21
C PHE A 661 3.75 -2.45 -33.65
N TYR A 662 4.99 -2.84 -33.36
CA TYR A 662 6.15 -2.08 -33.80
C TYR A 662 6.43 -2.29 -35.29
N ALA A 663 6.34 -3.53 -35.79
CA ALA A 663 6.56 -3.86 -37.21
C ALA A 663 5.61 -3.12 -38.17
N ARG A 664 4.37 -2.81 -37.74
CA ARG A 664 3.37 -2.05 -38.51
C ARG A 664 3.27 -0.57 -38.11
N GLY A 665 4.13 -0.08 -37.21
CA GLY A 665 4.10 1.30 -36.73
C GLY A 665 2.83 1.68 -35.94
N TYR A 666 2.11 0.71 -35.39
CA TYR A 666 0.87 0.92 -34.64
C TYR A 666 1.11 1.71 -33.35
N ILE A 667 2.22 1.46 -32.65
CA ILE A 667 2.64 2.25 -31.47
C ILE A 667 2.79 3.73 -31.84
N GLN A 668 3.44 4.05 -32.96
CA GLN A 668 3.59 5.42 -33.44
C GLN A 668 2.23 6.07 -33.77
N GLN A 669 1.31 5.32 -34.40
CA GLN A 669 -0.04 5.81 -34.70
C GLN A 669 -0.85 6.11 -33.43
N LEU A 670 -0.77 5.27 -32.39
CA LEU A 670 -1.42 5.52 -31.10
C LEU A 670 -0.79 6.70 -30.35
N LEU A 671 0.54 6.79 -30.34
CA LEU A 671 1.25 7.92 -29.71
C LEU A 671 0.88 9.26 -30.37
N THR A 672 0.84 9.31 -31.71
CA THR A 672 0.34 10.50 -32.43
C THR A 672 -1.11 10.78 -32.04
N ARG A 673 -2.01 9.78 -32.15
CA ARG A 673 -3.46 9.96 -31.90
C ARG A 673 -3.77 10.56 -30.53
N TYR A 674 -3.08 10.13 -29.47
CA TYR A 674 -3.39 10.54 -28.09
C TYR A 674 -2.54 11.71 -27.58
N PHE A 675 -1.35 11.95 -28.14
CA PHE A 675 -0.38 12.90 -27.56
C PHE A 675 0.19 13.96 -28.53
N GLU A 676 -0.28 14.06 -29.79
CA GLU A 676 0.20 15.03 -30.80
C GLU A 676 0.23 16.51 -30.35
N LYS A 677 -0.55 16.88 -29.32
CA LYS A 677 -0.61 18.24 -28.76
C LYS A 677 0.55 18.60 -27.83
N VAL A 678 1.38 17.61 -27.49
CA VAL A 678 2.53 17.72 -26.58
C VAL A 678 3.81 17.57 -27.40
N GLU A 679 4.81 18.41 -27.14
CA GLU A 679 6.16 18.19 -27.69
C GLU A 679 6.80 17.01 -26.93
N PHE A 680 6.61 15.80 -27.45
CA PHE A 680 6.99 14.53 -26.81
C PHE A 680 7.79 13.64 -27.77
N ASP A 681 9.09 13.48 -27.50
CA ASP A 681 9.99 12.54 -28.21
C ASP A 681 9.84 11.12 -27.64
N ALA A 682 8.66 10.54 -27.90
CA ALA A 682 8.25 9.22 -27.40
C ALA A 682 9.13 8.09 -27.96
N GLU A 683 9.27 6.99 -27.20
CA GLU A 683 10.18 5.92 -27.60
C GLU A 683 9.56 4.99 -28.64
N LEU A 684 10.05 5.09 -29.88
CA LEU A 684 9.57 4.31 -31.03
C LEU A 684 10.39 3.04 -31.32
N LYS A 685 11.50 2.81 -30.59
CA LYS A 685 12.28 1.56 -30.73
C LYS A 685 11.50 0.40 -30.11
N VAL A 686 11.63 -0.78 -30.72
CA VAL A 686 11.13 -2.03 -30.14
C VAL A 686 11.85 -2.27 -28.81
N PRO A 687 11.14 -2.46 -27.69
CA PRO A 687 11.76 -2.83 -26.42
C PRO A 687 12.32 -4.25 -26.53
N ALA A 688 13.35 -4.55 -25.73
CA ALA A 688 13.74 -5.93 -25.49
C ALA A 688 12.64 -6.63 -24.70
N MET A 689 12.06 -7.69 -25.28
CA MET A 689 11.06 -8.52 -24.61
C MET A 689 11.68 -9.28 -23.44
N GLU A 690 10.85 -9.68 -22.49
CA GLU A 690 11.20 -10.68 -21.48
C GLU A 690 11.18 -12.11 -22.08
N THR A 691 11.20 -13.12 -21.23
CA THR A 691 11.02 -14.52 -21.62
C THR A 691 9.76 -15.09 -20.98
N CYS A 692 8.84 -15.56 -21.81
CA CYS A 692 7.77 -16.48 -21.43
C CYS A 692 8.29 -17.90 -21.12
#